data_AF-A0A210R0F4-F1
#
_entry.id   AF-A0A210R0F4-F1
#
_cell.length_a   1.000
_cell.length_b   1.000
_cell.length_c   1.000
_cell.angle_alpha   90.00
_cell.angle_beta   90.00
_cell.angle_gamma   90.00
#
_symmetry.space_group_name_H-M   'P 1'
#
loop_
_entity.id
_entity.type
_entity.pdbx_description
1 polymer ?
#
loop_
_entity_poly.entity_id
_entity_poly.type
_entity_poly.pdbx_seq_one_letter_code
_entity_poly.pdbx_strand_id
1 'polypeptide(L)'
;MDPDTRSEQLKECFQTIDNLFKSFSGISEKLDITVKEVKSIVNTIYDHVKDLLQLSKKSSSIACVAPSSLNERKFLGEGHFGMVFECKLNGSRVAVKTLKEQAKTKFRESDLLRYLTHDNIVAYRGMGYMTENEMRELLPDLHGNVLDGDQHMFLVMEFMSKNLFQYIKDLETHERHGLTESQTWSVGKQISSALAYLHSLDVVHRDLKPDNILIEVGPNRILVKVADFGLAWYSHNDTKQMDYVRPSGSSRFRGGSSYYLNIRWGAPEFARYEEKEFLIEDYQRGDMYSFGLVMAYTLTGKKALANISSSRLSSSTPDSEPDSDPVELPKSLEGTLRTVIETCVQLDPEARKSAKDLLTEYFSVDKNPYQIDPTQVEFFSCGFMEKTDIFVADSCIEEGDAKQGYFESGTRKRPTGYDHKDLICKIETRNAPYRDIPDQWAQDDELALYQDCLQKYLNMAKKREIDNNPTTALKGLVLARPGEDEKQTIDLLFEESDYCHHRSMREIWMSLSPTEKNTEVPYKGDVHPYFSNSFGLHVAILTNEGPDKPQKFVFPQRARRKGMSSPGNFTCGAVESVSKPDYIKSGGDTHVNLLSTAVRGLMEEIGLELTGKDLDAICLTTIYLKFDFHEWGMCGFVDLKDERIAEQHRLSAENIKARFTSGPKDKFEHQTLTFVDFELEPMVKFVSENHENFASSAKLVVVKVLEAFFGSDKVHQKFNQDM
;
A
#
# COMPACT_ATOMS: atom_id res chain seq x y z
N MET A 1 -14.86 48.81 -22.49
CA MET A 1 -16.28 48.47 -22.56
C MET A 1 -16.85 48.59 -21.16
N ASP A 2 -17.95 49.31 -21.05
CA ASP A 2 -18.59 49.74 -19.80
C ASP A 2 -19.15 48.53 -19.02
N PRO A 3 -19.12 48.48 -17.68
CA PRO A 3 -19.63 47.35 -16.89
C PRO A 3 -21.12 47.06 -17.12
N ASP A 4 -21.90 48.06 -17.52
CA ASP A 4 -23.34 47.92 -17.79
C ASP A 4 -23.63 47.13 -19.08
N THR A 5 -22.72 47.14 -20.06
CA THR A 5 -22.91 46.39 -21.32
C THR A 5 -22.71 44.89 -21.15
N ARG A 6 -21.95 44.45 -20.13
CA ARG A 6 -21.77 43.02 -19.79
C ARG A 6 -22.98 42.43 -19.06
N SER A 7 -23.73 43.25 -18.32
CA SER A 7 -24.91 42.82 -17.56
C SER A 7 -26.11 42.54 -18.49
N GLU A 8 -26.29 43.34 -19.55
CA GLU A 8 -27.33 43.11 -20.56
C GLU A 8 -27.06 41.88 -21.43
N GLN A 9 -25.81 41.65 -21.85
CA GLN A 9 -25.43 40.46 -22.63
C GLN A 9 -25.59 39.15 -21.84
N LEU A 10 -25.35 39.18 -20.52
CA LEU A 10 -25.60 38.04 -19.64
C LEU A 10 -27.10 37.75 -19.50
N LYS A 11 -27.94 38.78 -19.40
CA LYS A 11 -29.40 38.62 -19.33
C LYS A 11 -29.99 38.06 -20.62
N GLU A 12 -29.52 38.48 -21.79
CA GLU A 12 -29.91 37.89 -23.08
C GLU A 12 -29.48 36.42 -23.21
N CYS A 13 -28.30 36.04 -22.70
CA CYS A 13 -27.86 34.65 -22.65
C CYS A 13 -28.77 33.79 -21.77
N PHE A 14 -29.11 34.26 -20.56
CA PHE A 14 -30.02 33.53 -19.67
C PHE A 14 -31.42 33.38 -20.27
N GLN A 15 -31.95 34.43 -20.92
CA GLN A 15 -33.26 34.37 -21.58
C GLN A 15 -33.29 33.37 -22.76
N THR A 16 -32.17 33.25 -23.48
CA THR A 16 -32.02 32.32 -24.61
C THR A 16 -31.93 30.88 -24.13
N ILE A 17 -31.22 30.63 -23.03
CA ILE A 17 -31.14 29.32 -22.38
C ILE A 17 -32.51 28.89 -21.85
N ASP A 18 -33.26 29.80 -21.23
CA ASP A 18 -34.59 29.50 -20.68
C ASP A 18 -35.63 29.18 -21.77
N ASN A 19 -35.53 29.84 -22.93
CA ASN A 19 -36.37 29.56 -24.09
C ASN A 19 -36.00 28.23 -24.77
N LEU A 20 -34.71 27.87 -24.80
CA LEU A 20 -34.25 26.53 -25.20
C LEU A 20 -34.84 25.46 -24.28
N PHE A 21 -34.77 25.61 -22.95
CA PHE A 21 -35.36 24.68 -22.00
C PHE A 21 -36.88 24.51 -22.16
N LYS A 22 -37.62 25.60 -22.44
CA LYS A 22 -39.06 25.54 -22.72
C LYS A 22 -39.38 24.79 -24.02
N SER A 23 -38.53 24.93 -25.05
CA SER A 23 -38.69 24.22 -26.33
C SER A 23 -38.41 22.71 -26.26
N PHE A 24 -37.71 22.24 -25.23
CA PHE A 24 -37.41 20.82 -25.00
C PHE A 24 -38.45 20.04 -24.19
N SER A 25 -39.53 20.70 -23.73
CA SER A 25 -40.58 20.10 -22.89
C SER A 25 -41.51 19.07 -23.59
N GLY A 26 -41.17 18.64 -24.81
CA GLY A 26 -41.99 17.73 -25.63
C GLY A 26 -41.35 16.40 -26.05
N ILE A 27 -40.12 16.07 -25.60
CA ILE A 27 -39.43 14.83 -26.00
C ILE A 27 -38.98 14.10 -24.74
N SER A 28 -39.81 13.17 -24.28
CA SER A 28 -39.74 12.50 -22.98
C SER A 28 -38.98 11.15 -23.02
N GLU A 29 -38.39 10.82 -21.87
CA GLU A 29 -37.75 9.57 -21.41
C GLU A 29 -36.33 9.21 -21.90
N LYS A 30 -35.99 9.30 -23.19
CA LYS A 30 -34.57 9.04 -23.60
C LYS A 30 -33.61 10.18 -23.28
N LEU A 31 -34.13 11.40 -23.16
CA LEU A 31 -33.33 12.58 -22.88
C LEU A 31 -32.94 12.68 -21.39
N ASP A 32 -33.75 12.16 -20.46
CA ASP A 32 -33.46 12.25 -19.02
C ASP A 32 -32.26 11.40 -18.59
N ILE A 33 -32.04 10.25 -19.22
CA ILE A 33 -30.84 9.42 -19.03
C ILE A 33 -29.60 10.16 -19.53
N THR A 34 -29.70 10.73 -20.75
CA THR A 34 -28.62 11.51 -21.35
C THR A 34 -28.31 12.78 -20.54
N VAL A 35 -29.33 13.44 -20.00
CA VAL A 35 -29.19 14.63 -19.15
C VAL A 35 -28.60 14.27 -17.78
N LYS A 36 -28.92 13.10 -17.21
CA LYS A 36 -28.26 12.60 -15.98
C LYS A 36 -26.79 12.28 -16.22
N GLU A 37 -26.46 11.61 -17.31
CA GLU A 37 -25.07 11.31 -17.68
C GLU A 37 -24.28 12.60 -17.95
N VAL A 38 -24.85 13.55 -18.69
CA VAL A 38 -24.23 14.86 -18.94
C VAL A 38 -24.08 15.65 -17.64
N LYS A 39 -25.06 15.62 -16.73
CA LYS A 39 -24.93 16.25 -15.40
C LYS A 39 -23.86 15.58 -14.53
N SER A 40 -23.74 14.25 -14.58
CA SER A 40 -22.69 13.52 -13.90
C SER A 40 -21.31 13.94 -14.43
N ILE A 41 -21.13 13.95 -15.75
CA ILE A 41 -19.89 14.40 -16.39
C ILE A 41 -19.59 15.87 -16.04
N VAL A 42 -20.58 16.76 -16.08
CA VAL A 42 -20.41 18.18 -15.73
C VAL A 42 -20.07 18.36 -14.26
N ASN A 43 -20.65 17.57 -13.35
CA ASN A 43 -20.32 17.61 -11.93
C ASN A 43 -18.92 17.05 -11.67
N THR A 44 -18.52 15.95 -12.33
CA THR A 44 -17.15 15.42 -12.26
C THR A 44 -16.14 16.44 -12.80
N ILE A 45 -16.45 17.15 -13.89
CA ILE A 45 -15.62 18.24 -14.40
C ILE A 45 -15.60 19.41 -13.41
N TYR A 46 -16.74 19.76 -12.80
CA TYR A 46 -16.82 20.83 -11.81
C TYR A 46 -16.00 20.51 -10.56
N ASP A 47 -16.04 19.28 -10.06
CA ASP A 47 -15.25 18.83 -8.93
C ASP A 47 -13.75 18.77 -9.28
N HIS A 48 -13.38 18.28 -10.47
CA HIS A 48 -11.99 18.38 -10.95
C HIS A 48 -11.52 19.83 -11.09
N VAL A 49 -12.37 20.74 -11.59
CA VAL A 49 -12.04 22.16 -11.70
C VAL A 49 -11.97 22.80 -10.31
N LYS A 50 -12.81 22.40 -9.36
CA LYS A 50 -12.78 22.86 -7.97
C LYS A 50 -11.55 22.36 -7.23
N ASP A 51 -11.12 21.13 -7.49
CA ASP A 51 -9.87 20.55 -6.98
C ASP A 51 -8.67 21.21 -7.63
N LEU A 52 -8.70 21.48 -8.94
CA LEU A 52 -7.70 22.30 -9.64
C LEU A 52 -7.65 23.74 -9.12
N LEU A 53 -8.80 24.33 -8.74
CA LEU A 53 -8.89 25.64 -8.12
C LEU A 53 -8.42 25.63 -6.65
N GLN A 54 -8.59 24.52 -5.93
CA GLN A 54 -8.00 24.33 -4.60
C GLN A 54 -6.49 24.08 -4.66
N LEU A 55 -6.01 23.35 -5.68
CA LEU A 55 -4.60 23.17 -6.01
C LEU A 55 -3.96 24.50 -6.41
N SER A 56 -4.67 25.34 -7.18
CA SER A 56 -4.30 26.72 -7.48
C SER A 56 -4.20 27.60 -6.21
N LYS A 57 -5.10 27.41 -5.24
CA LYS A 57 -5.08 28.16 -3.95
C LYS A 57 -4.02 27.66 -2.96
N LYS A 58 -3.61 26.38 -3.02
CA LYS A 58 -2.46 25.84 -2.27
C LYS A 58 -1.09 26.23 -2.88
N SER A 59 -1.08 26.78 -4.10
CA SER A 59 0.14 27.13 -4.85
C SER A 59 0.88 28.38 -4.35
N SER A 60 0.63 28.88 -3.14
CA SER A 60 1.26 30.10 -2.62
C SER A 60 2.43 29.88 -1.65
N SER A 61 2.94 28.65 -1.48
CA SER A 61 4.29 28.46 -0.93
C SER A 61 5.02 27.29 -1.58
N ILE A 62 6.03 27.61 -2.40
CA ILE A 62 7.09 26.67 -2.76
C ILE A 62 7.74 26.22 -1.45
N ALA A 63 7.79 24.92 -1.16
CA ALA A 63 8.65 24.39 -0.10
C ALA A 63 10.11 24.63 -0.52
N CYS A 64 10.62 25.81 -0.18
CA CYS A 64 11.97 26.24 -0.45
C CYS A 64 12.90 25.54 0.55
N VAL A 65 13.76 24.67 0.05
CA VAL A 65 14.75 23.95 0.86
C VAL A 65 16.04 24.75 0.85
N ALA A 66 16.54 25.11 2.03
CA ALA A 66 17.84 25.77 2.14
C ALA A 66 18.98 24.73 2.01
N PRO A 67 20.07 25.00 1.26
CA PRO A 67 21.21 24.07 1.16
C PRO A 67 21.77 23.65 2.53
N SER A 68 21.76 24.55 3.51
CA SER A 68 22.22 24.31 4.88
C SER A 68 21.38 23.30 5.66
N SER A 69 20.15 23.00 5.22
CA SER A 69 19.30 21.98 5.84
C SER A 69 19.60 20.55 5.35
N LEU A 70 20.43 20.41 4.31
CA LEU A 70 20.82 19.12 3.71
C LEU A 70 22.11 18.61 4.35
N ASN A 71 21.96 17.62 5.23
CA ASN A 71 23.04 16.97 5.99
C ASN A 71 23.38 15.59 5.42
N GLU A 72 24.48 14.98 5.89
CA GLU A 72 24.88 13.59 5.59
C GLU A 72 24.77 13.19 4.11
N ARG A 73 25.76 13.60 3.31
CA ARG A 73 25.69 13.61 1.86
C ARG A 73 26.45 12.42 1.26
N LYS A 74 25.78 11.61 0.44
CA LYS A 74 26.39 10.49 -0.28
C LYS A 74 26.02 10.54 -1.76
N PHE A 75 27.03 10.52 -2.63
CA PHE A 75 26.81 10.48 -4.07
C PHE A 75 26.15 9.17 -4.50
N LEU A 76 25.08 9.25 -5.29
CA LEU A 76 24.35 8.09 -5.83
C LEU A 76 24.66 7.86 -7.31
N GLY A 77 24.83 8.93 -8.10
CA GLY A 77 25.16 8.81 -9.51
C GLY A 77 25.07 10.12 -10.29
N GLU A 78 25.64 10.12 -11.49
CA GLU A 78 25.55 11.21 -12.46
C GLU A 78 24.76 10.74 -13.68
N GLY A 79 23.73 11.48 -14.05
CA GLY A 79 22.91 11.24 -15.22
C GLY A 79 23.01 12.38 -16.25
N HIS A 80 22.25 12.24 -17.33
CA HIS A 80 22.18 13.23 -18.40
C HIS A 80 21.69 14.61 -17.91
N PHE A 81 20.77 14.64 -16.94
CA PHE A 81 20.14 15.87 -16.43
C PHE A 81 20.83 16.49 -15.21
N GLY A 82 21.83 15.80 -14.65
CA GLY A 82 22.62 16.27 -13.52
C GLY A 82 23.00 15.16 -12.55
N MET A 83 23.37 15.53 -11.33
CA MET A 83 23.92 14.61 -10.33
C MET A 83 22.92 14.36 -9.22
N VAL A 84 22.91 13.16 -8.64
CA VAL A 84 21.98 12.76 -7.57
C VAL A 84 22.73 12.33 -6.32
N PHE A 85 22.24 12.79 -5.17
CA PHE A 85 22.81 12.54 -3.84
C PHE A 85 21.74 12.05 -2.88
N GLU A 86 22.13 11.18 -1.98
CA GLU A 86 21.41 10.89 -0.76
C GLU A 86 21.82 11.94 0.29
N CYS A 87 20.82 12.57 0.91
CA CYS A 87 20.99 13.56 1.98
C CYS A 87 19.97 13.29 3.10
N LYS A 88 20.10 13.99 4.23
CA LYS A 88 19.06 14.15 5.26
C LYS A 88 18.52 15.58 5.32
N LEU A 89 17.21 15.78 5.43
CA LEU A 89 16.54 17.11 5.40
C LEU A 89 15.66 17.39 6.65
N ASN A 90 16.20 17.43 7.87
CA ASN A 90 15.48 17.31 9.18
C ASN A 90 15.50 15.91 9.87
N GLY A 91 16.26 14.90 9.40
CA GLY A 91 16.32 13.52 9.95
C GLY A 91 16.04 12.33 8.99
N SER A 92 15.18 12.43 7.97
CA SER A 92 14.91 11.45 6.90
C SER A 92 15.77 11.59 5.66
N ARG A 93 15.94 10.43 5.03
CA ARG A 93 16.70 10.26 3.81
C ARG A 93 15.91 10.83 2.63
N VAL A 94 16.58 11.66 1.84
CA VAL A 94 16.03 12.29 0.64
C VAL A 94 17.03 12.17 -0.51
N ALA A 95 16.50 12.13 -1.74
CA ALA A 95 17.31 12.21 -2.94
C ALA A 95 17.35 13.65 -3.45
N VAL A 96 18.54 14.21 -3.59
CA VAL A 96 18.78 15.58 -4.09
C VAL A 96 19.38 15.51 -5.49
N LYS A 97 18.66 16.01 -6.49
CA LYS A 97 19.10 16.08 -7.89
C LYS A 97 19.51 17.51 -8.24
N THR A 98 20.78 17.73 -8.57
CA THR A 98 21.26 19.01 -9.10
C THR A 98 20.97 19.09 -10.60
N LEU A 99 20.67 20.28 -11.13
CA LEU A 99 20.30 20.47 -12.53
C LEU A 99 21.37 21.27 -13.28
N LYS A 100 21.83 20.76 -14.44
CA LYS A 100 22.87 21.43 -15.26
C LYS A 100 22.32 22.69 -15.95
N GLU A 101 23.17 23.70 -16.17
CA GLU A 101 22.77 25.05 -16.61
C GLU A 101 22.00 25.11 -17.95
N GLN A 102 22.26 24.17 -18.87
CA GLN A 102 21.53 24.03 -20.13
C GLN A 102 20.07 23.55 -19.96
N ALA A 103 19.67 23.18 -18.74
CA ALA A 103 18.30 22.90 -18.34
C ALA A 103 17.54 24.15 -17.84
N LYS A 104 18.18 25.33 -17.74
CA LYS A 104 17.54 26.59 -17.31
C LYS A 104 16.37 27.03 -18.22
N THR A 105 16.30 26.55 -19.46
CA THR A 105 15.18 26.80 -20.39
C THR A 105 14.05 25.75 -20.33
N LYS A 106 14.13 24.77 -19.42
CA LYS A 106 13.10 23.73 -19.23
C LYS A 106 12.64 23.66 -17.77
N PHE A 107 11.84 24.65 -17.38
CA PHE A 107 10.90 24.62 -16.24
C PHE A 107 9.86 23.50 -16.40
N ARG A 108 10.28 22.22 -16.45
CA ARG A 108 9.37 21.10 -16.76
C ARG A 108 9.32 20.02 -15.70
N GLU A 109 10.46 19.54 -15.20
CA GLU A 109 10.47 18.42 -14.24
C GLU A 109 9.96 18.83 -12.85
N SER A 110 10.49 19.92 -12.28
CA SER A 110 10.08 20.39 -10.94
C SER A 110 8.62 20.84 -10.91
N ASP A 111 8.15 21.52 -11.96
CA ASP A 111 6.78 22.00 -12.04
C ASP A 111 5.81 20.84 -12.23
N LEU A 112 6.13 19.87 -13.10
CA LEU A 112 5.32 18.68 -13.25
C LEU A 112 5.27 17.84 -11.97
N LEU A 113 6.44 17.50 -11.38
CA LEU A 113 6.52 16.60 -10.23
C LEU A 113 5.82 17.14 -8.98
N ARG A 114 5.66 18.47 -8.86
CA ARG A 114 4.87 19.10 -7.79
C ARG A 114 3.38 18.77 -7.85
N TYR A 115 2.85 18.53 -9.05
CA TYR A 115 1.44 18.25 -9.27
C TYR A 115 1.14 16.76 -9.39
N LEU A 116 2.16 15.93 -9.62
CA LEU A 116 2.02 14.47 -9.64
C LEU A 116 1.91 13.94 -8.21
N THR A 117 0.77 13.33 -7.88
CA THR A 117 0.53 12.68 -6.60
C THR A 117 0.02 11.28 -6.86
N HIS A 118 0.92 10.29 -6.79
CA HIS A 118 0.58 8.89 -7.03
C HIS A 118 1.54 7.96 -6.28
N ASP A 119 1.02 6.82 -5.81
CA ASP A 119 1.77 5.85 -5.01
C ASP A 119 3.02 5.31 -5.72
N ASN A 120 2.90 5.08 -7.02
CA ASN A 120 3.97 4.55 -7.87
C ASN A 120 4.74 5.63 -8.64
N ILE A 121 4.70 6.89 -8.19
CA ILE A 121 5.54 7.98 -8.71
C ILE A 121 6.41 8.51 -7.57
N VAL A 122 7.65 8.90 -7.89
CA VAL A 122 8.56 9.50 -6.90
C VAL A 122 8.00 10.83 -6.38
N ALA A 123 7.93 10.97 -5.06
CA ALA A 123 7.31 12.09 -4.39
C ALA A 123 8.26 13.30 -4.33
N TYR A 124 7.75 14.45 -4.75
CA TYR A 124 8.39 15.75 -4.58
C TYR A 124 8.46 16.15 -3.10
N ARG A 125 9.64 16.59 -2.63
CA ARG A 125 9.89 17.05 -1.24
C ARG A 125 10.15 18.55 -1.14
N GLY A 126 10.58 19.17 -2.23
CA GLY A 126 10.95 20.57 -2.24
C GLY A 126 11.97 20.88 -3.32
N MET A 127 12.38 22.13 -3.39
CA MET A 127 13.47 22.55 -4.27
C MET A 127 14.18 23.77 -3.68
N GLY A 128 15.38 24.04 -4.16
CA GLY A 128 16.15 25.20 -3.75
C GLY A 128 17.19 25.60 -4.77
N TYR A 129 17.97 26.61 -4.38
CA TYR A 129 19.13 27.08 -5.12
C TYR A 129 20.35 26.99 -4.23
N MET A 130 21.48 26.62 -4.81
CA MET A 130 22.78 26.61 -4.15
C MET A 130 23.78 27.42 -4.96
N THR A 131 24.66 28.14 -4.28
CA THR A 131 25.80 28.84 -4.88
C THR A 131 26.87 27.86 -5.34
N GLU A 132 27.82 28.33 -6.15
CA GLU A 132 28.98 27.52 -6.57
C GLU A 132 29.77 26.99 -5.36
N ASN A 133 29.93 27.80 -4.31
CA ASN A 133 30.63 27.41 -3.08
C ASN A 133 29.86 26.32 -2.32
N GLU A 134 28.55 26.47 -2.16
CA GLU A 134 27.70 25.45 -1.52
C GLU A 134 27.67 24.16 -2.35
N MET A 135 27.72 24.26 -3.68
CA MET A 135 27.85 23.11 -4.57
C MET A 135 29.22 22.44 -4.41
N ARG A 136 30.33 23.19 -4.31
CA ARG A 136 31.66 22.64 -4.06
C ARG A 136 31.78 21.99 -2.68
N GLU A 137 31.12 22.54 -1.66
CA GLU A 137 31.00 21.89 -0.35
C GLU A 137 30.15 20.61 -0.40
N LEU A 138 29.14 20.58 -1.28
CA LEU A 138 28.37 19.37 -1.56
C LEU A 138 29.17 18.34 -2.39
N LEU A 139 30.14 18.81 -3.17
CA LEU A 139 30.90 18.05 -4.18
C LEU A 139 32.43 18.24 -4.07
N PRO A 140 33.06 17.86 -2.94
CA PRO A 140 34.51 18.07 -2.75
C PRO A 140 35.38 17.32 -3.77
N ASP A 141 34.87 16.21 -4.33
CA ASP A 141 35.59 15.36 -5.29
C ASP A 141 35.29 15.70 -6.76
N LEU A 142 34.50 16.75 -7.05
CA LEU A 142 34.19 17.15 -8.42
C LEU A 142 35.40 17.87 -9.05
N HIS A 143 36.27 17.09 -9.69
CA HIS A 143 37.40 17.60 -10.45
C HIS A 143 36.95 18.06 -11.85
N GLY A 144 36.56 19.32 -11.99
CA GLY A 144 36.20 19.93 -13.28
C GLY A 144 35.68 21.35 -13.16
N ASN A 145 35.52 22.04 -14.30
CA ASN A 145 34.84 23.34 -14.34
C ASN A 145 33.42 23.14 -13.81
N VAL A 146 33.14 23.67 -12.62
CA VAL A 146 31.78 23.81 -12.11
C VAL A 146 31.00 24.60 -13.16
N LEU A 147 29.76 24.17 -13.40
CA LEU A 147 28.84 24.74 -14.37
C LEU A 147 28.90 26.29 -14.28
N ASP A 148 28.91 26.99 -15.42
CA ASP A 148 28.88 28.46 -15.41
C ASP A 148 27.64 28.96 -14.60
N GLY A 149 27.75 30.12 -13.96
CA GLY A 149 26.64 30.81 -13.30
C GLY A 149 26.60 30.82 -11.77
N ASP A 150 26.08 31.92 -11.21
CA ASP A 150 26.15 32.25 -9.77
C ASP A 150 25.25 31.37 -8.85
N GLN A 151 24.25 30.67 -9.42
CA GLN A 151 23.30 29.83 -8.69
C GLN A 151 22.86 28.60 -9.50
N HIS A 152 22.79 27.46 -8.81
CA HIS A 152 22.38 26.17 -9.34
C HIS A 152 21.11 25.66 -8.65
N MET A 153 20.14 25.23 -9.44
CA MET A 153 18.88 24.70 -8.93
C MET A 153 19.03 23.22 -8.53
N PHE A 154 18.38 22.83 -7.44
CA PHE A 154 18.27 21.43 -7.03
C PHE A 154 16.85 21.04 -6.66
N LEU A 155 16.51 19.78 -6.93
CA LEU A 155 15.24 19.15 -6.62
C LEU A 155 15.43 18.18 -5.47
N VAL A 156 14.52 18.19 -4.50
CA VAL A 156 14.49 17.21 -3.40
C VAL A 156 13.31 16.27 -3.63
N MET A 157 13.58 14.97 -3.54
CA MET A 157 12.63 13.89 -3.75
C MET A 157 12.73 12.87 -2.63
N GLU A 158 11.72 12.02 -2.48
CA GLU A 158 11.85 10.85 -1.61
C GLU A 158 13.03 9.98 -2.07
N PHE A 159 13.75 9.40 -1.10
CA PHE A 159 14.84 8.48 -1.37
C PHE A 159 14.30 7.06 -1.52
N MET A 160 14.85 6.31 -2.48
CA MET A 160 14.61 4.88 -2.66
C MET A 160 15.97 4.17 -2.71
N SER A 161 16.10 2.99 -2.11
CA SER A 161 17.38 2.32 -1.91
C SER A 161 18.14 2.02 -3.20
N LYS A 162 17.44 1.59 -4.26
CA LYS A 162 18.05 1.21 -5.55
C LYS A 162 17.13 1.55 -6.71
N ASN A 163 17.69 1.54 -7.93
CA ASN A 163 16.88 1.40 -9.13
C ASN A 163 16.79 -0.08 -9.56
N LEU A 164 15.80 -0.40 -10.39
CA LEU A 164 15.53 -1.75 -10.89
C LEU A 164 16.74 -2.32 -11.63
N PHE A 165 17.49 -1.49 -12.38
CA PHE A 165 18.71 -1.95 -13.04
C PHE A 165 19.73 -2.52 -12.05
N GLN A 166 20.06 -1.75 -11.01
CA GLN A 166 20.99 -2.14 -9.94
C GLN A 166 20.45 -3.35 -9.18
N TYR A 167 19.16 -3.37 -8.85
CA TYR A 167 18.56 -4.45 -8.09
C TYR A 167 18.65 -5.80 -8.81
N ILE A 168 18.33 -5.85 -10.11
CA ILE A 168 18.48 -7.07 -10.92
C ILE A 168 19.94 -7.51 -11.01
N LYS A 169 20.86 -6.56 -11.20
CA LYS A 169 22.29 -6.85 -11.29
C LYS A 169 22.86 -7.42 -9.98
N ASP A 170 22.40 -6.92 -8.83
CA ASP A 170 22.82 -7.43 -7.52
C ASP A 170 22.28 -8.84 -7.24
N LEU A 171 21.17 -9.23 -7.87
CA LEU A 171 20.60 -10.57 -7.80
C LEU A 171 21.22 -11.56 -8.80
N GLU A 172 22.08 -11.08 -9.70
CA GLU A 172 22.67 -11.91 -10.75
C GLU A 172 23.63 -12.94 -10.16
N THR A 173 23.29 -14.23 -10.32
CA THR A 173 24.13 -15.37 -9.97
C THR A 173 24.23 -16.32 -11.16
N HIS A 174 25.02 -17.40 -11.03
CA HIS A 174 25.07 -18.44 -12.05
C HIS A 174 23.72 -19.16 -12.28
N GLU A 175 22.78 -19.05 -11.33
CA GLU A 175 21.49 -19.76 -11.35
C GLU A 175 20.29 -18.80 -11.49
N ARG A 176 20.48 -17.49 -11.29
CA ARG A 176 19.41 -16.48 -11.31
C ARG A 176 19.87 -15.24 -12.06
N HIS A 177 19.15 -14.85 -13.11
CA HIS A 177 19.48 -13.68 -13.91
C HIS A 177 18.44 -12.54 -13.78
N GLY A 178 17.20 -12.83 -13.37
CA GLY A 178 16.14 -11.85 -13.21
C GLY A 178 15.22 -12.13 -12.02
N LEU A 179 14.06 -11.47 -11.97
CA LEU A 179 13.02 -11.74 -10.99
C LEU A 179 12.16 -12.94 -11.40
N THR A 180 11.45 -13.50 -10.43
CA THR A 180 10.43 -14.51 -10.71
C THR A 180 9.25 -13.89 -11.46
N GLU A 181 8.46 -14.69 -12.16
CA GLU A 181 7.26 -14.24 -12.87
C GLU A 181 6.29 -13.48 -11.93
N SER A 182 6.14 -13.96 -10.69
CA SER A 182 5.37 -13.28 -9.64
C SER A 182 5.88 -11.87 -9.37
N GLN A 183 7.18 -11.74 -9.11
CA GLN A 183 7.80 -10.47 -8.80
C GLN A 183 7.73 -9.52 -10.00
N THR A 184 8.00 -10.03 -11.22
CA THR A 184 7.85 -9.27 -12.46
C THR A 184 6.42 -8.78 -12.65
N TRP A 185 5.41 -9.62 -12.39
CA TRP A 185 4.01 -9.21 -12.48
C TRP A 185 3.66 -8.09 -11.49
N SER A 186 4.11 -8.20 -10.23
CA SER A 186 3.90 -7.18 -9.20
C SER A 186 4.56 -5.84 -9.56
N VAL A 187 5.78 -5.89 -10.11
CA VAL A 187 6.48 -4.71 -10.63
C VAL A 187 5.70 -4.12 -11.81
N GLY A 188 5.24 -4.95 -12.74
CA GLY A 188 4.48 -4.54 -13.92
C GLY A 188 3.17 -3.84 -13.59
N LYS A 189 2.42 -4.35 -12.61
CA LYS A 189 1.18 -3.71 -12.12
C LYS A 189 1.45 -2.30 -11.60
N GLN A 190 2.49 -2.11 -10.80
CA GLN A 190 2.83 -0.81 -10.21
C GLN A 190 3.31 0.21 -11.27
N ILE A 191 4.13 -0.22 -12.24
CA ILE A 191 4.55 0.66 -13.34
C ILE A 191 3.34 1.02 -14.22
N SER A 192 2.47 0.05 -14.54
CA SER A 192 1.26 0.31 -15.32
C SER A 192 0.32 1.28 -14.61
N SER A 193 0.20 1.18 -13.28
CA SER A 193 -0.56 2.12 -12.45
C SER A 193 -0.03 3.55 -12.59
N ALA A 194 1.29 3.74 -12.47
CA ALA A 194 1.92 5.04 -12.68
C ALA A 194 1.70 5.59 -14.10
N LEU A 195 1.85 4.75 -15.13
CA LEU A 195 1.66 5.17 -16.52
C LEU A 195 0.20 5.51 -16.83
N ALA A 196 -0.76 4.74 -16.33
CA ALA A 196 -2.18 5.04 -16.52
C ALA A 196 -2.56 6.38 -15.88
N TYR A 197 -2.03 6.66 -14.67
CA TYR A 197 -2.20 7.96 -14.02
C TYR A 197 -1.59 9.10 -14.88
N LEU A 198 -0.34 8.96 -15.33
CA LEU A 198 0.30 9.97 -16.18
C LEU A 198 -0.45 10.20 -17.49
N HIS A 199 -0.80 9.13 -18.20
CA HIS A 199 -1.50 9.19 -19.48
C HIS A 199 -2.91 9.79 -19.32
N SER A 200 -3.59 9.57 -18.20
CA SER A 200 -4.90 10.21 -17.91
C SER A 200 -4.82 11.72 -17.73
N LEU A 201 -3.62 12.24 -17.43
CA LEU A 201 -3.32 13.67 -17.29
C LEU A 201 -2.66 14.26 -18.56
N ASP A 202 -2.65 13.52 -19.66
CA ASP A 202 -1.93 13.89 -20.88
C ASP A 202 -0.43 14.17 -20.61
N VAL A 203 0.15 13.38 -19.70
CA VAL A 203 1.57 13.39 -19.38
C VAL A 203 2.21 12.13 -19.95
N VAL A 204 3.24 12.29 -20.79
CA VAL A 204 4.03 11.17 -21.33
C VAL A 204 5.45 11.21 -20.79
N HIS A 205 5.99 10.06 -20.38
CA HIS A 205 7.28 9.98 -19.69
C HIS A 205 8.46 10.07 -20.67
N ARG A 206 8.42 9.32 -21.78
CA ARG A 206 9.39 9.28 -22.88
C ARG A 206 10.82 8.82 -22.57
N ASP A 207 11.09 8.38 -21.34
CA ASP A 207 12.41 7.83 -20.93
C ASP A 207 12.25 6.70 -19.91
N LEU A 208 11.21 5.89 -20.10
CA LEU A 208 10.97 4.75 -19.23
C LEU A 208 12.05 3.68 -19.47
N LYS A 209 12.83 3.37 -18.43
CA LYS A 209 13.94 2.41 -18.47
C LYS A 209 14.23 1.90 -17.05
N PRO A 210 14.93 0.77 -16.87
CA PRO A 210 15.17 0.21 -15.54
C PRO A 210 15.91 1.15 -14.57
N ASP A 211 16.74 2.07 -15.06
CA ASP A 211 17.41 3.08 -14.24
C ASP A 211 16.44 4.11 -13.62
N ASN A 212 15.29 4.33 -14.27
CA ASN A 212 14.25 5.29 -13.87
C ASN A 212 13.10 4.63 -13.11
N ILE A 213 13.19 3.33 -12.84
CA ILE A 213 12.28 2.58 -11.97
C ILE A 213 12.98 2.40 -10.63
N LEU A 214 12.55 3.13 -9.62
CA LEU A 214 13.09 3.05 -8.27
C LEU A 214 12.41 1.92 -7.49
N ILE A 215 13.20 1.20 -6.70
CA ILE A 215 12.78 0.02 -5.96
C ILE A 215 13.20 0.12 -4.49
N GLU A 216 12.26 -0.22 -3.61
CA GLU A 216 12.50 -0.53 -2.21
C GLU A 216 11.98 -1.94 -1.94
N VAL A 217 12.84 -2.81 -1.41
CA VAL A 217 12.46 -4.19 -1.09
C VAL A 217 12.25 -4.29 0.41
N GLY A 218 11.00 -4.44 0.80
CA GLY A 218 10.64 -4.77 2.18
C GLY A 218 10.38 -6.28 2.34
N PRO A 219 10.09 -6.73 3.58
CA PRO A 219 10.03 -8.16 3.91
C PRO A 219 9.03 -9.00 3.09
N ASN A 220 7.99 -8.37 2.55
CA ASN A 220 6.93 -9.06 1.80
C ASN A 220 6.47 -8.30 0.55
N ARG A 221 7.14 -7.22 0.15
CA ARG A 221 6.74 -6.43 -1.02
C ARG A 221 7.90 -5.71 -1.67
N ILE A 222 7.83 -5.61 -2.99
CA ILE A 222 8.68 -4.73 -3.80
C ILE A 222 7.86 -3.47 -4.04
N LEU A 223 8.26 -2.35 -3.45
CA LEU A 223 7.68 -1.05 -3.75
C LEU A 223 8.36 -0.48 -4.99
N VAL A 224 7.56 -0.04 -5.95
CA VAL A 224 8.04 0.48 -7.23
C VAL A 224 7.55 1.90 -7.45
N LYS A 225 8.49 2.78 -7.82
CA LYS A 225 8.20 4.18 -8.15
C LYS A 225 8.89 4.60 -9.43
N VAL A 226 8.12 5.20 -10.34
CA VAL A 226 8.63 5.80 -11.58
C VAL A 226 9.25 7.17 -11.26
N ALA A 227 10.44 7.43 -11.80
CA ALA A 227 11.22 8.64 -11.54
C ALA A 227 11.85 9.21 -12.84
N ASP A 228 12.44 10.40 -12.73
CA ASP A 228 13.12 11.15 -13.79
C ASP A 228 12.20 11.64 -14.93
N PHE A 229 11.54 12.78 -14.67
CA PHE A 229 10.62 13.42 -15.62
C PHE A 229 11.31 14.50 -16.47
N GLY A 230 12.65 14.49 -16.56
CA GLY A 230 13.43 15.48 -17.32
C GLY A 230 13.12 15.53 -18.82
N LEU A 231 12.55 14.45 -19.36
CA LEU A 231 12.08 14.34 -20.75
C LEU A 231 10.56 14.29 -20.90
N ALA A 232 9.82 14.38 -19.79
CA ALA A 232 8.37 14.30 -19.83
C ALA A 232 7.75 15.46 -20.61
N TRP A 233 6.61 15.19 -21.23
CA TRP A 233 5.84 16.19 -21.96
C TRP A 233 4.41 16.23 -21.41
N TYR A 234 3.87 17.44 -21.27
CA TYR A 234 2.50 17.71 -20.86
C TYR A 234 1.99 18.98 -21.57
N SER A 235 0.70 19.02 -21.86
CA SER A 235 0.06 20.18 -22.51
C SER A 235 -0.16 21.31 -21.49
N HIS A 236 0.18 22.56 -21.84
CA HIS A 236 -0.18 23.75 -21.07
C HIS A 236 -1.31 24.48 -21.81
N ASN A 237 -2.47 24.63 -21.16
CA ASN A 237 -3.63 25.32 -21.74
C ASN A 237 -3.31 26.77 -22.10
N ASP A 238 -3.51 27.15 -23.37
CA ASP A 238 -4.35 28.31 -23.73
C ASP A 238 -4.60 28.52 -25.24
N THR A 239 -4.25 27.59 -26.13
CA THR A 239 -4.81 27.60 -27.48
C THR A 239 -5.08 26.17 -27.96
N LYS A 240 -6.35 25.89 -28.28
CA LYS A 240 -6.75 24.75 -29.13
C LYS A 240 -6.20 24.95 -30.55
N GLN A 241 -4.88 24.94 -30.71
CA GLN A 241 -4.21 24.79 -31.99
C GLN A 241 -3.51 23.43 -31.99
N MET A 242 -4.22 22.44 -32.52
CA MET A 242 -3.80 21.13 -33.04
C MET A 242 -2.71 20.37 -32.25
N ASP A 243 -3.09 19.18 -31.78
CA ASP A 243 -2.42 18.22 -30.89
C ASP A 243 -1.09 17.60 -31.41
N TYR A 244 -0.25 18.39 -32.09
CA TYR A 244 1.01 17.94 -32.65
C TYR A 244 2.19 18.24 -31.72
N VAL A 245 2.85 17.19 -31.23
CA VAL A 245 4.04 17.31 -30.37
C VAL A 245 5.29 17.27 -31.26
N ARG A 246 5.94 18.42 -31.45
CA ARG A 246 7.26 18.46 -32.09
C ARG A 246 8.30 17.70 -31.26
N PRO A 247 9.14 16.84 -31.87
CA PRO A 247 10.29 16.25 -31.21
C PRO A 247 11.10 17.37 -30.56
N SER A 248 11.32 17.28 -29.26
CA SER A 248 12.11 18.28 -28.52
C SER A 248 13.59 18.14 -28.92
N GLY A 249 13.94 18.62 -30.11
CA GLY A 249 15.25 18.45 -30.73
C GLY A 249 15.50 19.24 -32.02
N SER A 250 14.52 19.97 -32.55
CA SER A 250 14.72 20.80 -33.75
C SER A 250 15.40 22.16 -33.46
N SER A 251 16.47 22.16 -32.66
CA SER A 251 17.49 23.20 -32.71
C SER A 251 18.77 22.55 -33.24
N ARG A 252 19.17 22.94 -34.46
CA ARG A 252 20.37 22.47 -35.16
C ARG A 252 21.61 22.62 -34.27
N PHE A 253 21.98 21.60 -33.51
CA PHE A 253 23.31 21.48 -32.93
C PHE A 253 24.26 20.94 -34.01
N ARG A 254 25.16 21.81 -34.48
CA ARG A 254 26.33 21.39 -35.25
C ARG A 254 27.24 20.57 -34.34
N GLY A 255 27.05 19.25 -34.31
CA GLY A 255 27.90 18.37 -33.52
C GLY A 255 27.29 16.99 -33.22
N GLY A 256 26.98 16.22 -34.27
CA GLY A 256 27.17 14.75 -34.30
C GLY A 256 26.51 13.79 -33.30
N SER A 257 25.76 14.25 -32.29
CA SER A 257 25.03 13.37 -31.36
C SER A 257 23.59 13.82 -31.26
N SER A 258 22.77 13.36 -32.21
CA SER A 258 21.32 13.55 -32.18
C SER A 258 20.75 12.91 -30.91
N TYR A 259 19.86 13.65 -30.23
CA TYR A 259 19.08 13.22 -29.07
C TYR A 259 18.07 12.14 -29.46
N TYR A 260 18.57 11.02 -29.99
CA TYR A 260 17.78 9.82 -30.18
C TYR A 260 17.28 9.40 -28.80
N LEU A 261 15.96 9.48 -28.64
CA LEU A 261 15.20 8.78 -27.61
C LEU A 261 15.87 7.43 -27.35
N ASN A 262 16.20 7.19 -26.09
CA ASN A 262 16.93 6.04 -25.57
C ASN A 262 16.88 4.81 -26.51
N ILE A 263 17.85 4.70 -27.43
CA ILE A 263 17.81 3.76 -28.58
C ILE A 263 17.61 2.29 -28.15
N ARG A 264 17.93 1.99 -26.88
CA ARG A 264 17.84 0.65 -26.30
C ARG A 264 16.48 0.32 -25.70
N TRP A 265 15.69 1.31 -25.30
CA TRP A 265 14.43 1.14 -24.59
C TRP A 265 13.24 1.85 -25.28
N GLY A 266 13.50 2.71 -26.26
CA GLY A 266 12.48 3.49 -26.96
C GLY A 266 11.84 2.77 -28.14
N ALA A 267 10.63 3.22 -28.50
CA ALA A 267 9.85 2.65 -29.58
C ALA A 267 10.46 2.96 -30.98
N PRO A 268 10.45 1.98 -31.91
CA PRO A 268 11.17 2.07 -33.18
C PRO A 268 10.65 3.15 -34.13
N GLU A 269 9.38 3.52 -34.03
CA GLU A 269 8.75 4.57 -34.85
C GLU A 269 9.37 5.95 -34.63
N PHE A 270 9.93 6.22 -33.44
CA PHE A 270 10.59 7.49 -33.16
C PHE A 270 12.05 7.54 -33.63
N ALA A 271 12.63 6.40 -34.02
CA ALA A 271 13.98 6.34 -34.57
C ALA A 271 14.03 6.60 -36.08
N ARG A 272 12.88 6.49 -36.78
CA ARG A 272 12.83 6.36 -38.24
C ARG A 272 12.35 7.60 -39.01
N TYR A 273 11.93 8.67 -38.35
CA TYR A 273 11.27 9.79 -39.06
C TYR A 273 11.68 11.15 -38.50
N GLU A 274 12.46 11.90 -39.28
CA GLU A 274 12.91 13.26 -38.93
C GLU A 274 11.83 14.34 -39.18
N GLU A 275 10.68 14.02 -39.79
CA GLU A 275 9.71 15.03 -40.26
C GLU A 275 8.23 14.74 -39.94
N LYS A 276 7.89 13.72 -39.15
CA LYS A 276 6.48 13.41 -38.82
C LYS A 276 6.08 14.05 -37.48
N GLU A 277 4.98 14.80 -37.48
CA GLU A 277 4.33 15.24 -36.24
C GLU A 277 3.57 14.07 -35.62
N PHE A 278 3.80 13.81 -34.33
CA PHE A 278 3.16 12.73 -33.57
C PHE A 278 2.11 13.32 -32.63
N LEU A 279 1.01 12.60 -32.45
CA LEU A 279 -0.03 12.93 -31.47
C LEU A 279 0.41 12.47 -30.08
N ILE A 280 -0.27 12.94 -29.04
CA ILE A 280 0.07 12.54 -27.67
C ILE A 280 -0.11 11.03 -27.47
N GLU A 281 -1.14 10.44 -28.08
CA GLU A 281 -1.43 9.01 -28.02
C GLU A 281 -0.30 8.18 -28.62
N ASP A 282 0.41 8.70 -29.62
CA ASP A 282 1.59 8.04 -30.17
C ASP A 282 2.71 7.94 -29.12
N TYR A 283 2.94 9.01 -28.36
CA TYR A 283 3.92 8.99 -27.26
C TYR A 283 3.48 8.12 -26.08
N GLN A 284 2.18 8.07 -25.78
CA GLN A 284 1.63 7.15 -24.78
C GLN A 284 1.89 5.69 -25.19
N ARG A 285 1.63 5.34 -26.46
CA ARG A 285 1.99 4.03 -27.05
C ARG A 285 3.50 3.78 -27.06
N GLY A 286 4.30 4.83 -27.14
CA GLY A 286 5.75 4.80 -26.99
C GLY A 286 6.22 4.41 -25.58
N ASP A 287 5.60 4.98 -24.55
CA ASP A 287 5.83 4.57 -23.15
C ASP A 287 5.45 3.11 -22.94
N MET A 288 4.36 2.64 -23.56
CA MET A 288 3.93 1.25 -23.47
C MET A 288 4.92 0.27 -24.11
N TYR A 289 5.54 0.64 -25.23
CA TYR A 289 6.63 -0.16 -25.81
C TYR A 289 7.82 -0.26 -24.85
N SER A 290 8.21 0.87 -24.27
CA SER A 290 9.31 0.94 -23.30
C SER A 290 8.99 0.10 -22.05
N PHE A 291 7.74 0.11 -21.58
CA PHE A 291 7.24 -0.74 -20.49
C PHE A 291 7.41 -2.22 -20.81
N GLY A 292 7.03 -2.67 -22.00
CA GLY A 292 7.20 -4.06 -22.44
C GLY A 292 8.66 -4.51 -22.39
N LEU A 293 9.59 -3.65 -22.83
CA LEU A 293 11.02 -3.93 -22.73
C LEU A 293 11.52 -3.99 -21.28
N VAL A 294 11.07 -3.07 -20.41
CA VAL A 294 11.40 -3.09 -18.97
C VAL A 294 10.91 -4.37 -18.30
N MET A 295 9.70 -4.81 -18.61
CA MET A 295 9.11 -6.06 -18.09
C MET A 295 9.93 -7.29 -18.51
N ALA A 296 10.30 -7.35 -19.78
CA ALA A 296 11.17 -8.40 -20.29
C ALA A 296 12.55 -8.44 -19.60
N TYR A 297 13.17 -7.28 -19.39
CA TYR A 297 14.44 -7.18 -18.66
C TYR A 297 14.28 -7.62 -17.20
N THR A 298 13.20 -7.20 -16.55
CA THR A 298 12.88 -7.57 -15.16
C THR A 298 12.82 -9.09 -14.99
N LEU A 299 12.21 -9.78 -15.96
CA LEU A 299 12.10 -11.23 -15.96
C LEU A 299 13.42 -11.94 -16.27
N THR A 300 14.18 -11.44 -17.26
CA THR A 300 15.29 -12.20 -17.85
C THR A 300 16.68 -11.78 -17.36
N GLY A 301 16.82 -10.57 -16.84
CA GLY A 301 18.11 -9.91 -16.61
C GLY A 301 18.85 -9.49 -17.88
N LYS A 302 18.34 -9.84 -19.07
CA LYS A 302 19.01 -9.62 -20.33
C LYS A 302 18.52 -8.31 -20.93
N LYS A 303 19.46 -7.44 -21.30
CA LYS A 303 19.15 -6.20 -22.01
C LYS A 303 18.54 -6.52 -23.37
N ALA A 304 17.44 -5.84 -23.70
CA ALA A 304 16.90 -5.86 -25.06
C ALA A 304 18.00 -5.47 -26.07
N LEU A 305 18.11 -6.23 -27.17
CA LEU A 305 19.05 -5.98 -28.27
C LEU A 305 20.56 -6.08 -27.92
N ALA A 306 20.96 -6.89 -26.93
CA ALA A 306 22.37 -7.06 -26.53
C ALA A 306 23.35 -7.45 -27.67
N ASN A 307 22.83 -7.99 -28.79
CA ASN A 307 23.61 -8.44 -29.95
C ASN A 307 23.67 -7.43 -31.12
N ILE A 308 23.05 -6.25 -31.01
CA ILE A 308 23.13 -5.22 -32.06
C ILE A 308 24.24 -4.24 -31.70
N SER A 309 25.39 -4.38 -32.38
CA SER A 309 26.47 -3.39 -32.37
C SER A 309 25.90 -2.00 -32.68
N SER A 310 26.35 -0.97 -31.96
CA SER A 310 26.05 0.43 -32.25
C SER A 310 26.37 0.84 -33.69
N SER A 311 27.23 0.08 -34.38
CA SER A 311 27.55 0.26 -35.79
C SER A 311 26.51 -0.27 -36.79
N ARG A 312 25.58 -1.14 -36.37
CA ARG A 312 24.50 -1.67 -37.24
C ARG A 312 23.23 -0.81 -37.21
N LEU A 313 22.97 -0.13 -36.10
CA LEU A 313 21.86 0.81 -35.94
C LEU A 313 21.97 2.04 -36.86
N SER A 314 23.19 2.36 -37.32
CA SER A 314 23.44 3.43 -38.30
C SER A 314 23.55 2.94 -39.74
N SER A 315 23.55 1.63 -39.99
CA SER A 315 23.90 1.04 -41.29
C SER A 315 22.83 0.13 -41.90
N SER A 316 21.64 0.00 -41.30
CA SER A 316 20.57 -0.80 -41.88
C SER A 316 19.92 -0.06 -43.05
N THR A 317 20.08 -0.60 -44.26
CA THR A 317 19.31 -0.23 -45.44
C THR A 317 17.80 -0.36 -45.17
N PRO A 318 16.93 0.47 -45.79
CA PRO A 318 15.50 0.57 -45.46
C PRO A 318 14.68 -0.73 -45.59
N ASP A 319 15.18 -1.73 -46.33
CA ASP A 319 14.40 -2.89 -46.79
C ASP A 319 14.72 -4.23 -46.09
N SER A 320 15.54 -4.27 -45.04
CA SER A 320 15.73 -5.51 -44.28
C SER A 320 14.73 -5.59 -43.12
N GLU A 321 13.82 -6.57 -43.17
CA GLU A 321 12.97 -6.94 -42.02
C GLU A 321 13.87 -7.21 -40.79
N PRO A 322 13.55 -6.67 -39.60
CA PRO A 322 14.30 -6.98 -38.40
C PRO A 322 14.10 -8.47 -38.05
N ASP A 323 15.10 -9.28 -38.37
CA ASP A 323 15.10 -10.75 -38.35
C ASP A 323 15.10 -11.38 -36.93
N SER A 324 14.73 -10.62 -35.90
CA SER A 324 14.70 -11.11 -34.52
C SER A 324 13.74 -10.31 -33.65
N ASP A 325 12.97 -11.01 -32.81
CA ASP A 325 12.18 -10.39 -31.74
C ASP A 325 13.04 -9.38 -30.94
N PRO A 326 12.50 -8.19 -30.59
CA PRO A 326 13.24 -7.19 -29.84
C PRO A 326 13.67 -7.70 -28.44
N VAL A 327 13.03 -8.78 -27.98
CA VAL A 327 13.23 -9.45 -26.70
C VAL A 327 13.22 -10.96 -26.90
N GLU A 328 14.26 -11.66 -26.43
CA GLU A 328 14.25 -13.12 -26.33
C GLU A 328 13.63 -13.54 -24.98
N LEU A 329 12.33 -13.84 -24.97
CA LEU A 329 11.64 -14.37 -23.80
C LEU A 329 11.97 -15.86 -23.59
N PRO A 330 12.01 -16.37 -22.33
CA PRO A 330 12.22 -17.78 -22.07
C PRO A 330 11.16 -18.63 -22.78
N LYS A 331 11.57 -19.71 -23.47
CA LYS A 331 10.62 -20.61 -24.15
C LYS A 331 9.59 -21.24 -23.21
N SER A 332 9.94 -21.35 -21.92
CA SER A 332 9.08 -21.87 -20.86
C SER A 332 8.05 -20.87 -20.34
N LEU A 333 8.15 -19.58 -20.70
CA LEU A 333 7.20 -18.57 -20.29
C LEU A 333 5.90 -18.73 -21.09
N GLU A 334 4.82 -19.09 -20.41
CA GLU A 334 3.47 -19.23 -20.96
C GLU A 334 2.46 -18.37 -20.17
N GLY A 335 1.31 -18.07 -20.78
CA GLY A 335 0.19 -17.37 -20.13
C GLY A 335 0.25 -15.83 -20.18
N THR A 336 -0.52 -15.19 -19.28
CA THR A 336 -0.85 -13.76 -19.27
C THR A 336 0.34 -12.79 -19.26
N LEU A 337 1.42 -13.05 -18.51
CA LEU A 337 2.62 -12.21 -18.45
C LEU A 337 3.32 -12.15 -19.80
N ARG A 338 3.38 -13.27 -20.52
CA ARG A 338 3.89 -13.29 -21.89
C ARG A 338 3.03 -12.41 -22.79
N THR A 339 1.70 -12.57 -22.73
CA THR A 339 0.76 -11.76 -23.50
C THR A 339 0.90 -10.26 -23.18
N VAL A 340 1.05 -9.88 -21.91
CA VAL A 340 1.26 -8.49 -21.50
C VAL A 340 2.54 -7.94 -22.16
N ILE A 341 3.66 -8.66 -22.08
CA ILE A 341 4.92 -8.21 -22.68
C ILE A 341 4.77 -8.09 -24.21
N GLU A 342 4.27 -9.14 -24.87
CA GLU A 342 4.14 -9.21 -26.33
C GLU A 342 3.19 -8.14 -26.88
N THR A 343 2.06 -7.88 -26.21
CA THR A 343 1.12 -6.83 -26.63
C THR A 343 1.69 -5.42 -26.48
N CYS A 344 2.65 -5.21 -25.57
CA CYS A 344 3.32 -3.92 -25.43
C CYS A 344 4.45 -3.70 -26.45
N VAL A 345 5.17 -4.75 -26.84
CA VAL A 345 6.32 -4.65 -27.77
C VAL A 345 5.97 -4.80 -29.24
N GLN A 346 4.69 -4.64 -29.61
CA GLN A 346 4.26 -4.67 -31.01
C GLN A 346 4.93 -3.55 -31.83
N LEU A 347 5.36 -3.89 -33.05
CA LEU A 347 5.97 -2.92 -33.95
C LEU A 347 4.97 -1.87 -34.43
N ASP A 348 3.71 -2.26 -34.63
CA ASP A 348 2.60 -1.34 -34.88
C ASP A 348 2.16 -0.67 -33.58
N PRO A 349 2.28 0.67 -33.43
CA PRO A 349 1.87 1.38 -32.22
C PRO A 349 0.38 1.23 -31.90
N GLU A 350 -0.48 1.15 -32.90
CA GLU A 350 -1.94 1.04 -32.73
C GLU A 350 -2.35 -0.34 -32.19
N ALA A 351 -1.51 -1.36 -32.39
CA ALA A 351 -1.74 -2.70 -31.85
C ALA A 351 -1.34 -2.83 -30.37
N ARG A 352 -0.70 -1.79 -29.78
CA ARG A 352 -0.26 -1.83 -28.39
C ARG A 352 -1.41 -1.53 -27.44
N LYS A 353 -1.49 -2.32 -26.37
CA LYS A 353 -2.43 -2.02 -25.28
C LYS A 353 -2.01 -0.80 -24.48
N SER A 354 -2.98 0.03 -24.10
CA SER A 354 -2.74 1.17 -23.22
C SER A 354 -2.51 0.72 -21.77
N ALA A 355 -1.90 1.58 -20.94
CA ALA A 355 -1.72 1.28 -19.51
C ALA A 355 -3.07 1.03 -18.81
N LYS A 356 -4.12 1.75 -19.19
CA LYS A 356 -5.49 1.57 -18.66
C LYS A 356 -6.07 0.21 -19.06
N ASP A 357 -5.85 -0.22 -20.29
CA ASP A 357 -6.31 -1.54 -20.78
C ASP A 357 -5.56 -2.66 -20.06
N LEU A 358 -4.25 -2.51 -19.84
CA LEU A 358 -3.50 -3.48 -19.04
C LEU A 358 -4.05 -3.59 -17.61
N LEU A 359 -4.34 -2.45 -16.98
CA LEU A 359 -4.92 -2.43 -15.63
C LEU A 359 -6.31 -3.05 -15.59
N THR A 360 -7.13 -2.84 -16.61
CA THR A 360 -8.53 -3.28 -16.62
C THR A 360 -8.67 -4.74 -17.05
N GLU A 361 -7.85 -5.19 -18.01
CA GLU A 361 -7.99 -6.52 -18.61
C GLU A 361 -7.06 -7.57 -17.99
N TYR A 362 -5.90 -7.17 -17.46
CA TYR A 362 -4.92 -8.11 -16.93
C TYR A 362 -4.64 -7.91 -15.45
N PHE A 363 -4.45 -6.67 -14.98
CA PHE A 363 -4.12 -6.39 -13.58
C PHE A 363 -5.34 -6.04 -12.70
N SER A 364 -6.56 -6.16 -13.23
CA SER A 364 -7.82 -5.82 -12.55
C SER A 364 -8.15 -6.77 -11.42
N VAL A 365 -7.63 -7.99 -11.51
CA VAL A 365 -7.68 -8.97 -10.43
C VAL A 365 -6.46 -8.74 -9.54
N ASP A 366 -6.70 -8.49 -8.27
CA ASP A 366 -5.66 -8.29 -7.25
C ASP A 366 -4.78 -9.53 -7.01
N LYS A 367 -5.24 -10.67 -7.51
CA LYS A 367 -4.51 -11.93 -7.54
C LYS A 367 -3.50 -11.90 -8.68
N ASN A 368 -2.24 -11.80 -8.33
CA ASN A 368 -1.16 -12.00 -9.30
C ASN A 368 -1.20 -13.47 -9.77
N PRO A 369 -1.45 -13.76 -11.05
CA PRO A 369 -1.62 -15.12 -11.56
C PRO A 369 -0.31 -15.92 -11.57
N TYR A 370 0.81 -15.22 -11.41
CA TYR A 370 2.16 -15.77 -11.29
C TYR A 370 2.66 -15.77 -9.86
N GLN A 371 1.95 -15.07 -8.96
CA GLN A 371 1.99 -15.44 -7.57
C GLN A 371 1.53 -16.87 -7.57
N ILE A 372 2.48 -17.76 -7.28
CA ILE A 372 2.21 -18.94 -6.49
C ILE A 372 1.13 -18.49 -5.51
N ASP A 373 -0.09 -18.95 -5.76
CA ASP A 373 -1.35 -18.35 -5.32
C ASP A 373 -1.20 -17.75 -3.92
N PRO A 374 -1.83 -16.65 -3.49
CA PRO A 374 -2.03 -16.46 -2.05
C PRO A 374 -2.80 -17.63 -1.39
N THR A 375 -3.30 -18.62 -2.16
CA THR A 375 -3.63 -20.00 -1.73
C THR A 375 -2.46 -21.01 -1.85
N GLN A 376 -1.23 -20.51 -1.88
CA GLN A 376 0.06 -21.18 -1.66
C GLN A 376 1.02 -20.28 -0.85
N VAL A 377 0.76 -18.96 -0.79
CA VAL A 377 1.14 -18.04 0.28
C VAL A 377 -0.12 -17.61 1.05
N GLU A 378 -0.91 -18.59 1.47
CA GLU A 378 -1.50 -18.46 2.80
C GLU A 378 -0.33 -18.46 3.79
N PHE A 379 -0.68 -18.25 5.04
CA PHE A 379 -0.06 -19.03 6.09
C PHE A 379 -0.15 -20.56 5.79
N PHE A 380 0.57 -21.06 4.78
CA PHE A 380 0.67 -22.48 4.44
C PHE A 380 1.64 -23.14 5.38
N SER A 381 1.05 -23.55 6.49
CA SER A 381 1.55 -24.67 7.25
C SER A 381 0.39 -25.47 7.73
N CYS A 382 -0.62 -24.78 8.21
CA CYS A 382 -1.81 -25.34 8.78
C CYS A 382 -2.88 -25.49 7.71
N GLY A 383 -3.10 -26.66 7.09
CA GLY A 383 -4.18 -26.83 6.09
C GLY A 383 -5.62 -26.58 6.62
N PHE A 384 -5.76 -26.10 7.86
CA PHE A 384 -7.01 -25.53 8.39
C PHE A 384 -7.13 -24.01 8.26
N MET A 385 -6.04 -23.31 7.91
CA MET A 385 -6.06 -21.89 7.57
C MET A 385 -6.50 -21.66 6.12
N GLU A 386 -6.40 -22.67 5.24
CA GLU A 386 -6.90 -22.69 3.85
C GLU A 386 -8.34 -22.22 3.64
N LYS A 387 -9.14 -22.28 4.71
CA LYS A 387 -10.54 -21.86 4.71
C LYS A 387 -10.75 -20.49 5.37
N THR A 388 -9.70 -19.66 5.50
CA THR A 388 -9.74 -18.41 6.27
C THR A 388 -9.06 -17.27 5.53
N ASP A 389 -9.84 -16.35 4.96
CA ASP A 389 -9.32 -15.20 4.24
C ASP A 389 -8.83 -14.12 5.22
N ILE A 390 -7.54 -14.18 5.58
CA ILE A 390 -6.89 -13.23 6.49
C ILE A 390 -5.67 -12.58 5.82
N PHE A 391 -5.66 -11.25 5.80
CA PHE A 391 -4.48 -10.42 5.57
C PHE A 391 -3.69 -10.23 6.85
N VAL A 392 -2.38 -10.20 6.72
CA VAL A 392 -1.48 -9.83 7.82
C VAL A 392 -0.68 -8.62 7.39
N ALA A 393 -0.89 -7.50 8.07
CA ALA A 393 -0.12 -6.29 7.92
C ALA A 393 1.08 -6.34 8.88
N ASP A 394 2.28 -6.32 8.31
CA ASP A 394 3.58 -6.14 8.95
C ASP A 394 3.83 -6.98 10.23
N SER A 395 4.62 -8.04 10.05
CA SER A 395 5.17 -8.84 11.14
C SER A 395 6.60 -8.37 11.34
N CYS A 396 6.85 -7.53 12.34
CA CYS A 396 8.19 -7.09 12.78
C CYS A 396 9.01 -8.26 13.36
N ILE A 397 9.29 -9.27 12.55
CA ILE A 397 10.32 -10.27 12.83
C ILE A 397 11.34 -10.09 11.71
N GLU A 398 12.52 -9.58 12.07
CA GLU A 398 13.65 -9.42 11.16
C GLU A 398 13.83 -10.72 10.35
N GLU A 399 13.91 -10.61 9.02
CA GLU A 399 13.87 -11.72 8.05
C GLU A 399 14.93 -12.82 8.26
N GLY A 400 15.93 -12.57 9.12
CA GLY A 400 16.95 -13.56 9.49
C GLY A 400 16.53 -14.50 10.63
N ASP A 401 15.85 -13.98 11.67
CA ASP A 401 15.55 -14.74 12.89
C ASP A 401 14.21 -15.48 12.82
N ALA A 402 13.26 -15.01 12.00
CA ALA A 402 11.93 -15.62 11.83
C ALA A 402 11.97 -17.08 11.33
N LYS A 403 12.98 -17.42 10.52
CA LYS A 403 13.12 -18.78 9.96
C LYS A 403 13.57 -19.81 11.00
N GLN A 404 14.39 -19.38 11.95
CA GLN A 404 14.96 -20.26 12.97
C GLN A 404 14.11 -20.26 14.25
N GLY A 405 13.44 -19.15 14.56
CA GLY A 405 12.67 -18.99 15.80
C GLY A 405 13.54 -18.86 17.04
N TYR A 406 12.97 -18.36 18.12
CA TYR A 406 13.67 -18.10 19.39
C TYR A 406 14.44 -19.31 19.95
N PHE A 407 13.88 -20.52 19.87
CA PHE A 407 14.52 -21.70 20.45
C PHE A 407 15.75 -22.19 19.67
N GLU A 408 15.96 -21.69 18.45
CA GLU A 408 17.04 -22.13 17.56
C GLU A 408 17.96 -21.00 17.12
N SER A 409 17.54 -19.74 17.31
CA SER A 409 18.38 -18.59 17.09
C SER A 409 19.52 -18.59 18.11
N GLY A 410 20.73 -18.94 17.65
CA GLY A 410 21.94 -18.94 18.48
C GLY A 410 22.26 -17.58 19.12
N THR A 411 21.54 -16.52 18.73
CA THR A 411 21.60 -15.14 19.19
C THR A 411 20.92 -14.90 20.55
N ARG A 412 20.15 -15.86 21.10
CA ARG A 412 19.46 -15.78 22.42
C ARG A 412 18.59 -14.52 22.62
N LYS A 413 18.18 -13.83 21.57
CA LYS A 413 17.32 -12.64 21.69
C LYS A 413 15.86 -13.08 21.60
N ARG A 414 15.11 -12.87 22.69
CA ARG A 414 13.68 -13.19 22.77
C ARG A 414 12.88 -12.33 21.78
N PRO A 415 11.80 -12.83 21.17
CA PRO A 415 10.99 -12.02 20.27
C PRO A 415 10.42 -10.81 21.02
N THR A 416 10.49 -9.65 20.39
CA THR A 416 9.96 -8.39 20.92
C THR A 416 8.83 -7.90 20.03
N GLY A 417 7.77 -7.36 20.63
CA GLY A 417 6.69 -6.73 19.91
C GLY A 417 7.01 -5.30 19.45
N TYR A 418 5.98 -4.60 18.95
CA TYR A 418 6.02 -3.17 18.67
C TYR A 418 6.40 -2.37 19.94
N ASP A 419 7.12 -1.27 19.77
CA ASP A 419 7.45 -0.37 20.87
C ASP A 419 6.16 0.23 21.44
N HIS A 420 6.06 0.28 22.78
CA HIS A 420 4.88 0.76 23.49
C HIS A 420 4.44 2.17 23.07
N LYS A 421 5.40 3.03 22.70
CA LYS A 421 5.09 4.40 22.26
C LYS A 421 4.36 4.42 20.92
N ASP A 422 4.59 3.40 20.08
CA ASP A 422 4.01 3.26 18.75
C ASP A 422 2.65 2.56 18.81
N LEU A 423 2.26 2.06 19.99
CA LEU A 423 0.93 1.50 20.29
C LEU A 423 -0.06 2.54 20.85
N ILE A 424 0.32 3.82 20.83
CA ILE A 424 -0.55 4.94 21.22
C ILE A 424 -1.17 5.53 19.95
N CYS A 425 -2.44 5.22 19.72
CA CYS A 425 -3.15 5.53 18.48
C CYS A 425 -4.16 6.67 18.69
N LYS A 426 -4.30 7.56 17.71
CA LYS A 426 -5.23 8.71 17.79
C LYS A 426 -6.68 8.27 17.54
N ILE A 427 -7.60 8.80 18.36
CA ILE A 427 -9.05 8.61 18.21
C ILE A 427 -9.73 9.95 17.92
N GLU A 428 -10.52 9.99 16.86
CA GLU A 428 -11.44 11.07 16.61
C GLU A 428 -12.73 10.87 17.43
N THR A 429 -12.93 11.74 18.42
CA THR A 429 -14.14 11.73 19.26
C THR A 429 -15.21 12.64 18.69
N ARG A 430 -16.44 12.14 18.58
CA ARG A 430 -17.62 12.90 18.14
C ARG A 430 -18.60 13.09 19.30
N ASN A 431 -19.57 14.01 19.14
CA ASN A 431 -20.65 14.18 20.11
C ASN A 431 -21.59 12.96 20.18
N ALA A 432 -21.65 12.17 19.10
CA ALA A 432 -22.43 10.93 18.99
C ALA A 432 -21.60 9.84 18.29
N PRO A 433 -21.86 8.55 18.55
CA PRO A 433 -21.17 7.46 17.87
C PRO A 433 -21.30 7.54 16.35
N TYR A 434 -20.22 7.18 15.64
CA TYR A 434 -20.19 6.95 14.22
C TYR A 434 -21.25 5.93 13.82
N ARG A 435 -22.16 6.38 12.95
CA ARG A 435 -23.18 5.57 12.30
C ARG A 435 -23.43 6.04 10.87
N ASP A 436 -22.43 6.72 10.29
CA ASP A 436 -22.53 7.24 8.93
C ASP A 436 -22.53 6.06 7.95
N ILE A 437 -23.17 6.27 6.82
CA ILE A 437 -23.30 5.32 5.72
C ILE A 437 -23.00 6.09 4.42
N PRO A 438 -22.72 5.42 3.30
CA PRO A 438 -22.46 6.10 2.03
C PRO A 438 -23.59 7.08 1.66
N ASP A 439 -23.25 8.31 1.28
CA ASP A 439 -24.25 9.33 0.89
C ASP A 439 -25.14 8.86 -0.27
N GLN A 440 -24.56 8.04 -1.14
CA GLN A 440 -25.22 7.38 -2.27
C GLN A 440 -26.34 6.42 -1.86
N TRP A 441 -26.30 5.84 -0.64
CA TRP A 441 -27.38 4.98 -0.14
C TRP A 441 -28.65 5.75 0.24
N ALA A 442 -28.62 7.08 0.29
CA ALA A 442 -29.75 7.89 0.75
C ALA A 442 -31.09 7.65 0.01
N GLN A 443 -31.08 7.00 -1.17
CA GLN A 443 -32.28 6.68 -1.96
C GLN A 443 -32.35 5.22 -2.46
N ASP A 444 -31.47 4.32 -2.01
CA ASP A 444 -31.35 2.95 -2.53
C ASP A 444 -31.77 1.86 -1.51
N ASP A 445 -31.93 0.63 -2.01
CA ASP A 445 -32.35 -0.55 -1.23
C ASP A 445 -31.36 -0.89 -0.09
N GLU A 446 -30.08 -0.53 -0.21
CA GLU A 446 -29.05 -0.74 0.81
C GLU A 446 -29.31 0.04 2.10
N LEU A 447 -29.87 1.25 2.01
CA LEU A 447 -30.27 2.02 3.19
C LEU A 447 -31.41 1.34 3.95
N ALA A 448 -32.39 0.80 3.22
CA ALA A 448 -33.48 0.04 3.82
C ALA A 448 -32.92 -1.21 4.52
N LEU A 449 -32.01 -1.93 3.87
CA LEU A 449 -31.33 -3.10 4.45
C LEU A 449 -30.54 -2.75 5.72
N TYR A 450 -29.80 -1.64 5.70
CA TYR A 450 -29.09 -1.14 6.89
C TYR A 450 -30.04 -0.82 8.03
N GLN A 451 -31.11 -0.08 7.77
CA GLN A 451 -32.11 0.30 8.78
C GLN A 451 -32.78 -0.94 9.38
N ASP A 452 -33.11 -1.93 8.55
CA ASP A 452 -33.69 -3.20 8.99
C ASP A 452 -32.72 -3.99 9.88
N CYS A 453 -31.45 -4.11 9.47
CA CYS A 453 -30.41 -4.76 10.26
C CYS A 453 -30.19 -4.05 11.60
N LEU A 454 -30.09 -2.73 11.59
CA LEU A 454 -29.89 -1.93 12.79
C LEU A 454 -31.07 -2.08 13.75
N GLN A 455 -32.29 -2.01 13.25
CA GLN A 455 -33.49 -2.15 14.07
C GLN A 455 -33.61 -3.55 14.67
N LYS A 456 -33.23 -4.60 13.91
CA LYS A 456 -33.13 -5.98 14.39
C LYS A 456 -32.17 -6.08 15.57
N TYR A 457 -30.94 -5.57 15.43
CA TYR A 457 -29.93 -5.66 16.50
C TYR A 457 -30.26 -4.80 17.71
N LEU A 458 -30.80 -3.59 17.53
CA LEU A 458 -31.31 -2.77 18.64
C LEU A 458 -32.44 -3.46 19.41
N ASN A 459 -33.31 -4.19 18.73
CA ASN A 459 -34.37 -4.96 19.39
C ASN A 459 -33.81 -6.14 20.19
N MET A 460 -32.79 -6.82 19.67
CA MET A 460 -32.07 -7.86 20.42
C MET A 460 -31.38 -7.28 21.66
N ALA A 461 -30.76 -6.10 21.55
CA ALA A 461 -30.15 -5.41 22.67
C ALA A 461 -31.18 -5.00 23.74
N LYS A 462 -32.34 -4.47 23.33
CA LYS A 462 -33.46 -4.17 24.25
C LYS A 462 -33.94 -5.41 25.02
N LYS A 463 -33.92 -6.57 24.37
CA LYS A 463 -34.26 -7.87 24.97
C LYS A 463 -33.11 -8.48 25.81
N ARG A 464 -31.94 -7.83 25.86
CA ARG A 464 -30.72 -8.33 26.51
C ARG A 464 -30.24 -9.68 25.93
N GLU A 465 -30.49 -9.90 24.64
CA GLU A 465 -29.95 -11.05 23.90
C GLU A 465 -28.50 -10.79 23.45
N ILE A 466 -28.15 -9.51 23.26
CA ILE A 466 -26.79 -9.01 22.99
C ILE A 466 -26.59 -7.72 23.77
N ASP A 467 -25.34 -7.33 24.01
CA ASP A 467 -25.00 -6.04 24.62
C ASP A 467 -24.64 -5.02 23.54
N ASN A 468 -25.21 -3.81 23.62
CA ASN A 468 -24.87 -2.72 22.71
C ASN A 468 -23.83 -1.81 23.35
N ASN A 469 -22.61 -2.32 23.48
CA ASN A 469 -21.52 -1.59 24.11
C ASN A 469 -20.91 -0.56 23.14
N PRO A 470 -20.42 0.59 23.66
CA PRO A 470 -19.58 1.49 22.89
C PRO A 470 -18.33 0.76 22.40
N THR A 471 -17.98 0.96 21.14
CA THR A 471 -16.79 0.36 20.52
C THR A 471 -16.03 1.41 19.71
N THR A 472 -14.94 0.98 19.09
CA THR A 472 -14.09 1.83 18.27
C THR A 472 -13.82 1.13 16.95
N ALA A 473 -14.14 1.79 15.84
CA ALA A 473 -13.90 1.31 14.49
C ALA A 473 -12.59 1.89 13.94
N LEU A 474 -11.89 1.11 13.12
CA LEU A 474 -10.68 1.60 12.45
C LEU A 474 -11.09 2.53 11.30
N LYS A 475 -10.65 3.77 11.29
CA LYS A 475 -10.96 4.73 10.21
C LYS A 475 -9.97 4.64 9.06
N GLY A 476 -8.72 4.35 9.38
CA GLY A 476 -7.65 4.33 8.40
C GLY A 476 -6.41 3.67 8.97
N LEU A 477 -5.69 3.04 8.05
CA LEU A 477 -4.37 2.47 8.27
C LEU A 477 -3.38 3.29 7.45
N VAL A 478 -2.59 4.14 8.09
CA VAL A 478 -1.49 4.81 7.39
C VAL A 478 -0.23 3.99 7.61
N LEU A 479 0.15 3.24 6.57
CA LEU A 479 1.50 2.67 6.48
C LEU A 479 2.43 3.83 6.13
N ALA A 480 3.31 4.20 7.05
CA ALA A 480 4.14 5.40 6.97
C ALA A 480 4.72 5.69 5.57
N ARG A 481 4.66 6.97 5.16
CA ARG A 481 5.38 7.57 4.03
C ARG A 481 5.56 9.09 4.34
N PRO A 482 6.32 9.86 3.56
CA PRO A 482 7.73 10.14 3.84
C PRO A 482 7.91 11.48 4.58
N GLY A 483 9.00 11.62 5.34
CA GLY A 483 9.33 12.80 6.17
C GLY A 483 10.12 12.42 7.43
N GLU A 484 10.68 13.39 8.15
CA GLU A 484 12.03 13.32 8.75
C GLU A 484 12.31 12.50 10.01
N ASP A 485 11.32 11.76 10.48
CA ASP A 485 11.54 10.69 11.42
C ASP A 485 10.73 9.51 10.90
N GLU A 486 11.29 8.78 9.93
CA GLU A 486 10.75 7.53 9.39
C GLU A 486 10.79 6.45 10.49
N LYS A 487 10.03 6.65 11.56
CA LYS A 487 9.63 5.57 12.43
C LYS A 487 8.70 4.70 11.59
N GLN A 488 8.94 3.40 11.62
CA GLN A 488 7.97 2.41 11.17
C GLN A 488 6.79 2.41 12.16
N THR A 489 6.02 3.50 12.19
CA THR A 489 4.79 3.58 12.98
C THR A 489 3.64 3.17 12.09
N ILE A 490 2.75 2.36 12.67
CA ILE A 490 1.46 2.08 12.10
C ILE A 490 0.51 3.10 12.71
N ASP A 491 0.16 4.13 11.94
CA ASP A 491 -0.82 5.11 12.43
C ASP A 491 -2.21 4.56 12.19
N LEU A 492 -2.76 3.95 13.24
CA LEU A 492 -4.15 3.55 13.30
C LEU A 492 -4.99 4.76 13.71
N LEU A 493 -5.87 5.18 12.81
CA LEU A 493 -6.86 6.22 13.10
C LEU A 493 -8.15 5.55 13.51
N PHE A 494 -8.74 5.97 14.62
CA PHE A 494 -9.91 5.33 15.21
C PHE A 494 -11.09 6.30 15.34
N GLU A 495 -12.32 5.79 15.27
CA GLU A 495 -13.55 6.55 15.56
C GLU A 495 -14.47 5.81 16.54
N GLU A 496 -15.19 6.55 17.39
CA GLU A 496 -16.19 5.95 18.28
C GLU A 496 -17.37 5.38 17.49
N SER A 497 -17.81 4.15 17.80
CA SER A 497 -19.01 3.53 17.22
C SER A 497 -19.78 2.71 18.28
N ASP A 498 -20.73 1.86 17.87
CA ASP A 498 -21.42 0.90 18.74
C ASP A 498 -21.60 -0.48 18.10
N TYR A 499 -21.80 -1.48 18.96
CA TYR A 499 -21.88 -2.87 18.56
C TYR A 499 -23.02 -3.16 17.58
N CYS A 500 -24.19 -2.51 17.73
CA CYS A 500 -25.32 -2.71 16.83
C CYS A 500 -25.05 -2.18 15.41
N HIS A 501 -24.43 -1.00 15.29
CA HIS A 501 -24.02 -0.44 14.00
C HIS A 501 -23.01 -1.37 13.30
N HIS A 502 -21.96 -1.77 14.02
CA HIS A 502 -20.96 -2.74 13.57
C HIS A 502 -21.62 -4.02 13.01
N ARG A 503 -22.52 -4.64 13.79
CA ARG A 503 -23.24 -5.85 13.37
C ARG A 503 -24.08 -5.62 12.13
N SER A 504 -24.61 -4.43 11.93
CA SER A 504 -25.43 -4.08 10.76
C SER A 504 -24.57 -3.96 9.51
N MET A 505 -23.47 -3.21 9.58
CA MET A 505 -22.54 -3.07 8.45
C MET A 505 -21.92 -4.40 8.03
N ARG A 506 -21.62 -5.27 9.00
CA ARG A 506 -21.16 -6.64 8.73
C ARG A 506 -22.18 -7.48 7.94
N GLU A 507 -23.48 -7.41 8.25
CA GLU A 507 -24.49 -8.16 7.49
C GLU A 507 -24.56 -7.68 6.03
N ILE A 508 -24.46 -6.37 5.82
CA ILE A 508 -24.43 -5.79 4.47
C ILE A 508 -23.19 -6.26 3.73
N TRP A 509 -22.00 -6.13 4.33
CA TRP A 509 -20.75 -6.61 3.73
C TRP A 509 -20.83 -8.08 3.31
N MET A 510 -21.43 -8.93 4.16
CA MET A 510 -21.60 -10.36 3.85
C MET A 510 -22.56 -10.61 2.68
N SER A 511 -23.51 -9.71 2.42
CA SER A 511 -24.42 -9.81 1.27
C SER A 511 -23.80 -9.37 -0.06
N LEU A 512 -22.72 -8.59 -0.04
CA LEU A 512 -22.03 -8.15 -1.25
C LEU A 512 -21.34 -9.31 -1.98
N SER A 513 -21.42 -9.30 -3.31
CA SER A 513 -20.66 -10.20 -4.19
C SER A 513 -19.16 -9.90 -4.12
N PRO A 514 -18.29 -10.84 -4.52
CA PRO A 514 -16.85 -10.60 -4.58
C PRO A 514 -16.47 -9.38 -5.45
N THR A 515 -17.19 -9.14 -6.55
CA THR A 515 -16.95 -8.00 -7.44
C THR A 515 -17.26 -6.66 -6.76
N GLU A 516 -18.37 -6.59 -6.03
CA GLU A 516 -18.75 -5.39 -5.27
C GLU A 516 -17.76 -5.12 -4.15
N LYS A 517 -17.35 -6.16 -3.41
CA LYS A 517 -16.30 -6.04 -2.36
C LYS A 517 -14.99 -5.48 -2.91
N ASN A 518 -14.56 -5.96 -4.08
CA ASN A 518 -13.34 -5.46 -4.75
C ASN A 518 -13.48 -4.05 -5.31
N THR A 519 -14.71 -3.58 -5.56
CA THR A 519 -14.96 -2.21 -6.03
C THR A 519 -14.92 -1.22 -4.87
N GLU A 520 -15.56 -1.57 -3.75
CA GLU A 520 -15.56 -0.77 -2.53
C GLU A 520 -14.19 -0.77 -1.85
N VAL A 521 -13.47 -1.90 -1.92
CA VAL A 521 -12.15 -2.10 -1.30
C VAL A 521 -11.19 -2.68 -2.34
N PRO A 522 -10.56 -1.82 -3.16
CA PRO A 522 -9.72 -2.29 -4.26
C PRO A 522 -8.42 -2.93 -3.78
N TYR A 523 -8.01 -2.71 -2.53
CA TYR A 523 -6.75 -3.22 -1.99
C TYR A 523 -6.88 -3.83 -0.60
N LYS A 524 -6.13 -4.90 -0.37
CA LYS A 524 -6.05 -5.64 0.90
C LYS A 524 -5.61 -4.81 2.13
N GLY A 525 -5.00 -3.66 1.92
CA GLY A 525 -4.54 -2.75 2.98
C GLY A 525 -5.48 -1.58 3.26
N ASP A 526 -6.57 -1.44 2.49
CA ASP A 526 -7.48 -0.33 2.62
C ASP A 526 -8.57 -0.61 3.66
N VAL A 527 -8.87 0.42 4.44
CA VAL A 527 -9.97 0.40 5.40
C VAL A 527 -11.12 1.17 4.77
N HIS A 528 -12.19 0.48 4.37
CA HIS A 528 -13.36 1.20 3.91
C HIS A 528 -14.02 1.89 5.09
N PRO A 529 -14.27 3.20 5.04
CA PRO A 529 -14.72 3.95 6.21
C PRO A 529 -16.06 3.42 6.76
N TYR A 530 -16.93 2.89 5.90
CA TYR A 530 -18.26 2.41 6.29
C TYR A 530 -18.27 0.94 6.75
N PHE A 531 -17.39 0.09 6.23
CA PHE A 531 -17.35 -1.34 6.58
C PHE A 531 -16.34 -1.68 7.65
N SER A 532 -15.64 -0.67 8.16
CA SER A 532 -14.69 -0.89 9.21
C SER A 532 -15.37 -1.24 10.53
N ASN A 533 -14.93 -2.36 11.06
CA ASN A 533 -15.50 -3.00 12.22
C ASN A 533 -14.70 -2.72 13.51
N SER A 534 -15.14 -3.29 14.63
CA SER A 534 -14.44 -3.17 15.92
C SER A 534 -13.00 -3.70 15.82
N PHE A 535 -12.04 -2.99 16.41
CA PHE A 535 -10.65 -3.43 16.45
C PHE A 535 -10.41 -4.36 17.66
N GLY A 536 -10.04 -5.62 17.39
CA GLY A 536 -9.81 -6.65 18.41
C GLY A 536 -8.34 -6.90 18.73
N LEU A 537 -8.02 -7.18 20.00
CA LEU A 537 -6.72 -7.60 20.48
C LEU A 537 -6.75 -9.05 20.96
N HIS A 538 -5.73 -9.81 20.58
CA HIS A 538 -5.57 -11.21 20.97
C HIS A 538 -4.19 -11.44 21.59
N VAL A 539 -4.16 -11.88 22.85
CA VAL A 539 -2.91 -12.11 23.58
C VAL A 539 -2.84 -13.55 24.05
N ALA A 540 -2.04 -14.37 23.36
CA ALA A 540 -1.72 -15.72 23.81
C ALA A 540 -0.93 -15.71 25.13
N ILE A 541 -1.06 -16.79 25.91
CA ILE A 541 -0.43 -16.90 27.23
C ILE A 541 0.41 -18.18 27.26
N LEU A 542 1.69 -18.03 27.57
CA LEU A 542 2.61 -19.15 27.85
C LEU A 542 2.89 -19.19 29.35
N THR A 543 2.59 -20.32 30.01
CA THR A 543 2.67 -20.43 31.47
C THR A 543 4.09 -20.62 32.00
N ASN A 544 4.26 -20.39 33.31
CA ASN A 544 5.47 -20.75 34.04
C ASN A 544 5.22 -22.00 34.91
N GLU A 545 5.62 -23.17 34.42
CA GLU A 545 5.47 -24.44 35.15
C GLU A 545 6.65 -24.75 36.12
N GLY A 546 7.61 -23.82 36.24
CA GLY A 546 8.83 -23.99 37.02
C GLY A 546 10.00 -24.61 36.22
N PRO A 547 11.14 -24.86 36.90
CA PRO A 547 12.29 -25.52 36.28
C PRO A 547 11.91 -26.95 35.87
N ASP A 548 12.45 -27.39 34.73
CA ASP A 548 12.31 -28.75 34.17
C ASP A 548 10.92 -29.17 33.67
N LYS A 549 9.95 -28.24 33.63
CA LYS A 549 8.64 -28.48 33.01
C LYS A 549 8.43 -27.62 31.75
N PRO A 550 7.87 -28.21 30.67
CA PRO A 550 7.52 -27.44 29.48
C PRO A 550 6.46 -26.40 29.85
N GLN A 551 6.52 -25.25 29.18
CA GLN A 551 5.45 -24.24 29.31
C GLN A 551 4.16 -24.79 28.74
N LYS A 552 3.02 -24.23 29.16
CA LYS A 552 1.73 -24.57 28.55
C LYS A 552 1.15 -23.36 27.82
N PHE A 553 0.55 -23.63 26.67
CA PHE A 553 -0.27 -22.67 25.92
C PHE A 553 -1.73 -22.75 26.41
N VAL A 554 -2.36 -21.59 26.62
CA VAL A 554 -3.73 -21.50 27.16
C VAL A 554 -4.76 -21.31 26.05
N PHE A 555 -5.73 -22.23 25.99
CA PHE A 555 -6.87 -22.21 25.08
C PHE A 555 -8.20 -22.10 25.85
N PRO A 556 -8.77 -20.89 26.00
CA PRO A 556 -10.13 -20.76 26.50
C PRO A 556 -11.14 -21.25 25.47
N GLN A 557 -12.24 -21.83 25.93
CA GLN A 557 -13.35 -22.24 25.09
C GLN A 557 -14.59 -21.42 25.41
N ARG A 558 -15.18 -20.78 24.39
CA ARG A 558 -16.38 -19.96 24.54
C ARG A 558 -17.60 -20.80 24.95
N ALA A 559 -18.45 -20.26 25.81
CA ALA A 559 -19.71 -20.90 26.20
C ALA A 559 -20.68 -20.99 25.01
N ARG A 560 -21.49 -22.06 24.98
CA ARG A 560 -22.53 -22.24 23.96
C ARG A 560 -23.81 -21.48 24.31
N ARG A 561 -23.81 -20.16 24.13
CA ARG A 561 -24.96 -19.28 24.41
C ARG A 561 -25.46 -18.57 23.16
N LYS A 562 -26.76 -18.29 23.12
CA LYS A 562 -27.38 -17.50 22.04
C LYS A 562 -26.85 -16.06 22.10
N GLY A 563 -26.49 -15.48 20.96
CA GLY A 563 -26.01 -14.09 20.85
C GLY A 563 -24.48 -13.94 20.95
N MET A 564 -23.75 -14.98 21.37
CA MET A 564 -22.30 -14.96 21.39
C MET A 564 -21.69 -15.12 20.00
N SER A 565 -20.56 -14.44 19.76
CA SER A 565 -19.72 -14.70 18.59
C SER A 565 -18.97 -16.02 18.77
N SER A 566 -19.04 -16.90 17.76
CA SER A 566 -18.37 -18.21 17.72
C SER A 566 -18.59 -19.09 18.98
N PRO A 567 -19.84 -19.40 19.33
CA PRO A 567 -20.17 -20.13 20.55
C PRO A 567 -19.61 -21.56 20.53
N GLY A 568 -18.90 -21.96 21.58
CA GLY A 568 -18.27 -23.28 21.67
C GLY A 568 -16.87 -23.36 21.05
N ASN A 569 -16.41 -22.31 20.36
CA ASN A 569 -15.10 -22.31 19.73
C ASN A 569 -13.99 -21.95 20.72
N PHE A 570 -12.79 -22.46 20.46
CA PHE A 570 -11.55 -22.10 21.14
C PHE A 570 -11.06 -20.71 20.71
N THR A 571 -10.62 -19.93 21.69
CA THR A 571 -9.80 -18.72 21.51
C THR A 571 -8.35 -19.00 21.94
N CYS A 572 -7.48 -18.00 21.82
CA CYS A 572 -6.08 -18.11 22.24
C CYS A 572 -5.76 -17.02 23.25
N GLY A 573 -5.49 -17.44 24.49
CA GLY A 573 -5.32 -16.52 25.62
C GLY A 573 -6.47 -15.53 25.76
N ALA A 574 -6.15 -14.26 26.03
CA ALA A 574 -7.15 -13.22 26.25
C ALA A 574 -7.54 -12.50 24.95
N VAL A 575 -8.83 -12.22 24.78
CA VAL A 575 -9.39 -11.48 23.64
C VAL A 575 -10.14 -10.26 24.12
N GLU A 576 -9.83 -9.08 23.59
CA GLU A 576 -10.45 -7.84 24.03
C GLU A 576 -10.66 -6.86 22.88
N SER A 577 -11.74 -6.07 22.91
CA SER A 577 -11.97 -5.02 21.92
C SER A 577 -11.56 -3.66 22.46
N VAL A 578 -11.08 -2.79 21.58
CA VAL A 578 -10.82 -1.39 21.92
C VAL A 578 -12.14 -0.70 22.30
N SER A 579 -12.14 0.00 23.44
CA SER A 579 -13.35 0.62 23.97
C SER A 579 -13.07 1.94 24.72
N LYS A 580 -14.13 2.73 24.98
CA LYS A 580 -14.06 4.04 25.65
C LYS A 580 -13.27 4.07 26.97
N PRO A 581 -13.35 3.03 27.85
CA PRO A 581 -12.52 2.95 29.04
C PRO A 581 -11.00 3.06 28.80
N ASP A 582 -10.52 2.73 27.60
CA ASP A 582 -9.09 2.74 27.27
C ASP A 582 -8.58 4.13 26.83
N TYR A 583 -9.43 5.16 26.86
CA TYR A 583 -9.12 6.47 26.29
C TYR A 583 -8.22 7.32 27.18
N ILE A 584 -7.21 7.92 26.56
CA ILE A 584 -6.23 8.81 27.17
C ILE A 584 -6.38 10.19 26.53
N LYS A 585 -6.67 11.21 27.34
CA LYS A 585 -6.74 12.60 26.87
C LYS A 585 -5.40 13.29 27.08
N SER A 586 -4.82 13.83 26.02
CA SER A 586 -3.54 14.55 26.07
C SER A 586 -3.50 15.66 25.03
N GLY A 587 -3.11 16.88 25.43
CA GLY A 587 -2.89 17.99 24.50
C GLY A 587 -4.12 18.45 23.70
N GLY A 588 -5.34 18.13 24.14
CA GLY A 588 -6.59 18.42 23.41
C GLY A 588 -7.05 17.31 22.47
N ASP A 589 -6.21 16.31 22.22
CA ASP A 589 -6.52 15.12 21.44
C ASP A 589 -6.88 13.93 22.36
N THR A 590 -7.63 12.97 21.82
CA THR A 590 -7.95 11.69 22.48
C THR A 590 -7.19 10.57 21.78
N HIS A 591 -6.61 9.67 22.58
CA HIS A 591 -5.82 8.53 22.11
C HIS A 591 -6.27 7.25 22.80
N VAL A 592 -5.90 6.11 22.25
CA VAL A 592 -5.96 4.81 22.92
C VAL A 592 -4.58 4.19 22.97
N ASN A 593 -4.28 3.50 24.05
CA ASN A 593 -3.09 2.67 24.16
C ASN A 593 -3.48 1.21 24.00
N LEU A 594 -3.08 0.58 22.89
CA LEU A 594 -3.41 -0.81 22.59
C LEU A 594 -2.81 -1.78 23.62
N LEU A 595 -1.65 -1.45 24.21
CA LEU A 595 -1.09 -2.24 25.31
C LEU A 595 -2.02 -2.23 26.53
N SER A 596 -2.64 -1.09 26.85
CA SER A 596 -3.60 -0.99 27.95
C SER A 596 -4.84 -1.86 27.69
N THR A 597 -5.35 -1.87 26.46
CA THR A 597 -6.46 -2.77 26.07
C THR A 597 -6.07 -4.24 26.24
N ALA A 598 -4.85 -4.63 25.84
CA ALA A 598 -4.34 -5.98 26.04
C ALA A 598 -4.25 -6.38 27.53
N VAL A 599 -3.74 -5.47 28.38
CA VAL A 599 -3.66 -5.67 29.84
C VAL A 599 -5.05 -5.84 30.45
N ARG A 600 -6.02 -5.03 30.01
CA ARG A 600 -7.41 -5.14 30.46
C ARG A 600 -7.99 -6.51 30.12
N GLY A 601 -7.82 -6.99 28.89
CA GLY A 601 -8.25 -8.34 28.50
C GLY A 601 -7.63 -9.44 29.35
N LEU A 602 -6.32 -9.38 29.61
CA LEU A 602 -5.62 -10.35 30.47
C LEU A 602 -6.19 -10.37 31.91
N MET A 603 -6.54 -9.19 32.45
CA MET A 603 -7.13 -9.06 33.77
C MET A 603 -8.60 -9.53 33.80
N GLU A 604 -9.42 -9.11 32.83
CA GLU A 604 -10.87 -9.34 32.79
C GLU A 604 -11.25 -10.75 32.34
N GLU A 605 -10.45 -11.41 31.48
CA GLU A 605 -10.76 -12.77 31.04
C GLU A 605 -10.03 -13.85 31.85
N ILE A 606 -8.79 -13.58 32.28
CA ILE A 606 -7.89 -14.60 32.84
C ILE A 606 -7.46 -14.30 34.29
N GLY A 607 -7.67 -13.06 34.79
CA GLY A 607 -7.24 -12.66 36.13
C GLY A 607 -5.72 -12.53 36.27
N LEU A 608 -5.04 -12.18 35.18
CA LEU A 608 -3.59 -11.94 35.16
C LEU A 608 -3.32 -10.45 35.41
N GLU A 609 -2.75 -10.15 36.58
CA GLU A 609 -2.48 -8.78 37.03
C GLU A 609 -1.02 -8.41 36.73
N LEU A 610 -0.75 -7.96 35.50
CA LEU A 610 0.57 -7.45 35.10
C LEU A 610 0.65 -5.94 35.38
N THR A 611 1.73 -5.49 36.01
CA THR A 611 1.90 -4.08 36.41
C THR A 611 3.34 -3.59 36.24
N GLY A 612 3.54 -2.27 36.15
CA GLY A 612 4.89 -1.69 36.11
C GLY A 612 5.73 -2.25 34.97
N LYS A 613 6.88 -2.87 35.29
CA LYS A 613 7.79 -3.47 34.31
C LYS A 613 7.29 -4.77 33.68
N ASP A 614 6.29 -5.42 34.28
CA ASP A 614 5.72 -6.65 33.71
C ASP A 614 5.12 -6.39 32.32
N LEU A 615 4.65 -5.16 32.10
CA LEU A 615 3.99 -4.74 30.86
C LEU A 615 4.93 -4.87 29.65
N ASP A 616 6.24 -4.69 29.84
CA ASP A 616 7.25 -4.82 28.79
C ASP A 616 7.35 -6.26 28.25
N ALA A 617 6.84 -7.25 28.99
CA ALA A 617 6.83 -8.64 28.56
C ALA A 617 5.66 -8.99 27.62
N ILE A 618 4.67 -8.11 27.46
CA ILE A 618 3.57 -8.31 26.52
C ILE A 618 4.08 -7.96 25.12
N CYS A 619 4.11 -8.96 24.24
CA CYS A 619 4.63 -8.82 22.89
C CYS A 619 3.47 -8.80 21.90
N LEU A 620 2.99 -7.61 21.51
CA LEU A 620 2.09 -7.46 20.38
C LEU A 620 2.92 -7.38 19.09
N THR A 621 2.67 -8.25 18.13
CA THR A 621 3.62 -8.48 17.02
C THR A 621 3.02 -8.36 15.64
N THR A 622 1.70 -8.47 15.51
CA THR A 622 1.07 -8.70 14.21
C THR A 622 -0.26 -7.95 14.12
N ILE A 623 -0.46 -7.14 13.10
CA ILE A 623 -1.77 -6.58 12.74
C ILE A 623 -2.37 -7.44 11.63
N TYR A 624 -3.69 -7.64 11.66
CA TYR A 624 -4.37 -8.46 10.67
C TYR A 624 -5.73 -7.86 10.27
N LEU A 625 -6.18 -8.21 9.07
CA LEU A 625 -7.52 -7.99 8.55
C LEU A 625 -8.12 -9.32 8.14
N LYS A 626 -9.32 -9.62 8.60
CA LYS A 626 -10.11 -10.76 8.15
C LYS A 626 -11.08 -10.32 7.06
N PHE A 627 -10.81 -10.68 5.81
CA PHE A 627 -11.54 -10.21 4.63
C PHE A 627 -13.02 -10.56 4.64
N ASP A 628 -13.34 -11.79 5.03
CA ASP A 628 -14.71 -12.30 5.04
C ASP A 628 -15.67 -11.39 5.80
N PHE A 629 -15.17 -10.75 6.86
CA PHE A 629 -15.96 -9.93 7.76
C PHE A 629 -15.46 -8.49 7.83
N HIS A 630 -14.44 -8.10 7.06
CA HIS A 630 -13.78 -6.80 7.16
C HIS A 630 -13.40 -6.45 8.63
N GLU A 631 -12.95 -7.45 9.40
CA GLU A 631 -12.62 -7.30 10.82
C GLU A 631 -11.12 -7.09 11.01
N TRP A 632 -10.74 -5.98 11.65
CA TRP A 632 -9.35 -5.64 11.94
C TRP A 632 -8.97 -6.03 13.36
N GLY A 633 -7.70 -6.36 13.57
CA GLY A 633 -7.18 -6.58 14.90
C GLY A 633 -5.68 -6.70 14.96
N MET A 634 -5.19 -6.97 16.17
CA MET A 634 -3.78 -7.19 16.44
C MET A 634 -3.60 -8.36 17.39
N CYS A 635 -2.58 -9.17 17.16
CA CYS A 635 -2.27 -10.31 18.00
C CYS A 635 -0.82 -10.34 18.49
N GLY A 636 -0.63 -11.09 19.55
CA GLY A 636 0.63 -11.24 20.25
C GLY A 636 0.60 -12.33 21.30
N PHE A 637 1.58 -12.28 22.21
CA PHE A 637 1.68 -13.21 23.33
C PHE A 637 2.32 -12.56 24.55
N VAL A 638 2.17 -13.22 25.70
CA VAL A 638 2.96 -12.98 26.91
C VAL A 638 3.57 -14.28 27.38
N ASP A 639 4.87 -14.27 27.63
CA ASP A 639 5.62 -15.39 28.20
C ASP A 639 5.82 -15.18 29.70
N LEU A 640 5.14 -15.96 30.54
CA LEU A 640 5.24 -15.85 32.00
C LEU A 640 6.57 -16.34 32.59
N LYS A 641 7.48 -16.91 31.79
CA LYS A 641 8.88 -17.16 32.19
C LYS A 641 9.78 -15.93 32.01
N ASP A 642 9.29 -14.85 31.41
CA ASP A 642 10.08 -13.65 31.16
C ASP A 642 10.64 -13.05 32.46
N GLU A 643 11.93 -12.75 32.46
CA GLU A 643 12.61 -12.21 33.64
C GLU A 643 12.11 -10.81 34.04
N ARG A 644 11.52 -10.08 33.09
CA ARG A 644 10.92 -8.75 33.32
C ARG A 644 9.66 -8.83 34.17
N ILE A 645 8.96 -9.96 34.16
CA ILE A 645 7.76 -10.19 34.98
C ILE A 645 8.18 -10.50 36.40
N ALA A 646 7.58 -9.84 37.39
CA ALA A 646 7.84 -10.12 38.80
C ALA A 646 7.44 -11.56 39.18
N GLU A 647 8.22 -12.20 40.06
CA GLU A 647 8.08 -13.64 40.37
C GLU A 647 6.65 -14.03 40.81
N GLN A 648 5.98 -13.18 41.59
CA GLN A 648 4.61 -13.39 42.05
C GLN A 648 3.54 -13.33 40.93
N HIS A 649 3.87 -12.77 39.77
CA HIS A 649 3.00 -12.70 38.59
C HIS A 649 3.33 -13.78 37.55
N ARG A 650 4.37 -14.59 37.76
CA ARG A 650 4.74 -15.71 36.87
C ARG A 650 3.91 -16.96 37.18
N LEU A 651 2.71 -17.03 36.63
CA LEU A 651 1.72 -18.04 36.98
C LEU A 651 1.89 -19.37 36.22
N SER A 652 1.64 -20.48 36.93
CA SER A 652 1.45 -21.81 36.33
C SER A 652 0.01 -22.02 35.85
N ALA A 653 -0.23 -23.07 35.06
CA ALA A 653 -1.57 -23.49 34.65
C ALA A 653 -2.51 -23.74 35.84
N GLU A 654 -2.00 -24.29 36.94
CA GLU A 654 -2.79 -24.52 38.15
C GLU A 654 -3.24 -23.20 38.79
N ASN A 655 -2.34 -22.21 38.87
CA ASN A 655 -2.66 -20.90 39.40
C ASN A 655 -3.70 -20.17 38.53
N ILE A 656 -3.54 -20.21 37.20
CA ILE A 656 -4.49 -19.63 36.25
C ILE A 656 -5.86 -20.30 36.40
N LYS A 657 -5.91 -21.63 36.44
CA LYS A 657 -7.15 -22.38 36.61
C LYS A 657 -7.86 -22.04 37.92
N ALA A 658 -7.12 -21.91 39.03
CA ALA A 658 -7.68 -21.51 40.31
C ALA A 658 -8.30 -20.09 40.23
N ARG A 659 -7.61 -19.14 39.60
CA ARG A 659 -8.09 -17.76 39.41
C ARG A 659 -9.33 -17.68 38.54
N PHE A 660 -9.36 -18.43 37.43
CA PHE A 660 -10.52 -18.53 36.54
C PHE A 660 -11.78 -18.99 37.28
N THR A 661 -11.64 -19.89 38.27
CA THR A 661 -12.76 -20.33 39.11
C THR A 661 -13.19 -19.33 40.19
N SER A 662 -12.29 -18.45 40.63
CA SER A 662 -12.59 -17.39 41.61
C SER A 662 -13.08 -16.05 41.00
N GLY A 663 -12.94 -15.88 39.67
CA GLY A 663 -13.67 -14.90 38.82
C GLY A 663 -12.89 -13.67 38.31
N PRO A 664 -13.25 -13.17 37.11
CA PRO A 664 -13.69 -11.77 36.92
C PRO A 664 -15.17 -11.63 36.47
N LYS A 665 -15.69 -10.40 36.35
CA LYS A 665 -17.14 -10.06 36.31
C LYS A 665 -17.87 -10.31 34.97
N ASP A 666 -17.19 -10.57 33.86
CA ASP A 666 -17.82 -10.91 32.58
C ASP A 666 -18.11 -12.42 32.46
N LYS A 667 -18.73 -12.94 33.53
CA LYS A 667 -18.80 -14.32 34.05
C LYS A 667 -19.23 -15.45 33.10
N PHE A 668 -19.37 -15.21 31.81
CA PHE A 668 -20.19 -16.02 30.92
C PHE A 668 -19.65 -16.22 29.51
N GLU A 669 -18.53 -15.58 29.14
CA GLU A 669 -17.93 -15.76 27.81
C GLU A 669 -17.24 -17.11 27.66
N HIS A 670 -16.39 -17.52 28.62
CA HIS A 670 -15.63 -18.77 28.52
C HIS A 670 -16.14 -19.83 29.48
N GLN A 671 -16.26 -21.07 29.01
CA GLN A 671 -16.77 -22.22 29.76
C GLN A 671 -15.64 -23.04 30.40
N THR A 672 -14.53 -23.22 29.69
CA THR A 672 -13.40 -24.06 30.11
C THR A 672 -12.07 -23.45 29.67
N LEU A 673 -11.00 -23.81 30.39
CA LEU A 673 -9.62 -23.54 29.98
C LEU A 673 -8.93 -24.87 29.68
N THR A 674 -8.38 -24.99 28.48
CA THR A 674 -7.55 -26.11 28.05
C THR A 674 -6.08 -25.68 28.02
N PHE A 675 -5.18 -26.53 28.50
CA PHE A 675 -3.75 -26.25 28.56
C PHE A 675 -3.01 -27.32 27.78
N VAL A 676 -2.20 -26.91 26.82
CA VAL A 676 -1.43 -27.80 25.93
C VAL A 676 0.06 -27.53 26.13
N ASP A 677 0.89 -28.57 26.18
CA ASP A 677 2.34 -28.37 26.28
C ASP A 677 2.84 -27.58 25.08
N PHE A 678 3.57 -26.49 25.33
CA PHE A 678 4.10 -25.59 24.31
C PHE A 678 5.39 -26.16 23.73
N GLU A 679 5.22 -27.29 23.06
CA GLU A 679 6.18 -27.97 22.22
C GLU A 679 5.55 -28.17 20.84
N LEU A 680 6.36 -28.21 19.79
CA LEU A 680 5.85 -28.16 18.42
C LEU A 680 4.86 -29.30 18.11
N GLU A 681 5.18 -30.54 18.51
CA GLU A 681 4.36 -31.70 18.21
C GLU A 681 3.01 -31.75 18.98
N PRO A 682 2.97 -31.59 20.33
CA PRO A 682 1.71 -31.49 21.05
C PRO A 682 0.80 -30.35 20.56
N MET A 683 1.38 -29.19 20.23
CA MET A 683 0.64 -28.04 19.70
C MET A 683 0.04 -28.35 18.33
N VAL A 684 0.84 -28.83 17.39
CA VAL A 684 0.37 -29.18 16.03
C VAL A 684 -0.74 -30.21 16.09
N LYS A 685 -0.57 -31.26 16.91
CA LYS A 685 -1.59 -32.30 17.08
C LYS A 685 -2.90 -31.75 17.62
N PHE A 686 -2.86 -31.00 18.74
CA PHE A 686 -4.07 -30.44 19.34
C PHE A 686 -4.81 -29.52 18.38
N VAL A 687 -4.07 -28.65 17.69
CA VAL A 687 -4.64 -27.69 16.76
C VAL A 687 -5.26 -28.42 15.57
N SER A 688 -4.58 -29.41 15.00
CA SER A 688 -5.07 -30.20 13.86
C SER A 688 -6.34 -30.99 14.22
N GLU A 689 -6.42 -31.58 15.42
CA GLU A 689 -7.61 -32.30 15.89
C GLU A 689 -8.81 -31.39 16.16
N ASN A 690 -8.58 -30.11 16.47
CA ASN A 690 -9.63 -29.18 16.93
C ASN A 690 -9.88 -28.00 15.98
N HIS A 691 -9.23 -27.96 14.82
CA HIS A 691 -9.16 -26.77 13.96
C HIS A 691 -10.53 -26.20 13.53
N GLU A 692 -11.54 -27.04 13.32
CA GLU A 692 -12.91 -26.62 12.99
C GLU A 692 -13.59 -25.89 14.16
N ASN A 693 -13.18 -26.21 15.38
CA ASN A 693 -13.69 -25.63 16.61
C ASN A 693 -12.89 -24.39 17.05
N PHE A 694 -11.98 -23.84 16.24
CA PHE A 694 -11.30 -22.59 16.57
C PHE A 694 -12.03 -21.36 16.03
N ALA A 695 -11.99 -20.25 16.78
CA ALA A 695 -12.28 -18.95 16.20
C ALA A 695 -11.23 -18.61 15.13
N SER A 696 -11.62 -17.95 14.06
CA SER A 696 -10.71 -17.71 12.93
C SER A 696 -9.48 -16.86 13.31
N SER A 697 -9.61 -15.86 14.18
CA SER A 697 -8.46 -15.08 14.67
C SER A 697 -7.57 -15.89 15.62
N ALA A 698 -8.14 -16.86 16.34
CA ALA A 698 -7.38 -17.76 17.23
C ALA A 698 -6.40 -18.63 16.43
N LYS A 699 -6.83 -19.15 15.26
CA LYS A 699 -5.97 -19.88 14.32
C LYS A 699 -4.69 -19.10 14.00
N LEU A 700 -4.81 -17.83 13.61
CA LEU A 700 -3.68 -16.95 13.30
C LEU A 700 -2.73 -16.80 14.49
N VAL A 701 -3.29 -16.52 15.68
CA VAL A 701 -2.51 -16.28 16.90
C VAL A 701 -1.61 -17.49 17.21
N VAL A 702 -2.16 -18.71 17.14
CA VAL A 702 -1.37 -19.92 17.40
C VAL A 702 -0.19 -20.01 16.46
N VAL A 703 -0.42 -19.86 15.16
CA VAL A 703 0.65 -20.03 14.18
C VAL A 703 1.72 -18.96 14.35
N LYS A 704 1.33 -17.70 14.54
CA LYS A 704 2.29 -16.61 14.78
C LYS A 704 3.15 -16.82 16.01
N VAL A 705 2.58 -17.37 17.09
CA VAL A 705 3.35 -17.69 18.29
C VAL A 705 4.27 -18.90 18.06
N LEU A 706 3.80 -19.93 17.34
CA LEU A 706 4.66 -21.06 16.98
C LEU A 706 5.84 -20.62 16.11
N GLU A 707 5.61 -19.80 15.08
CA GLU A 707 6.67 -19.29 14.20
C GLU A 707 7.70 -18.46 14.97
N ALA A 708 7.25 -17.57 15.86
CA ALA A 708 8.14 -16.73 16.66
C ALA A 708 9.09 -17.57 17.55
N PHE A 709 8.65 -18.73 18.02
CA PHE A 709 9.42 -19.57 18.94
C PHE A 709 10.19 -20.72 18.26
N PHE A 710 9.60 -21.37 17.26
CA PHE A 710 10.12 -22.59 16.63
C PHE A 710 10.60 -22.38 15.18
N GLY A 711 10.36 -21.20 14.60
CA GLY A 711 10.77 -20.86 13.25
C GLY A 711 9.73 -21.27 12.21
N SER A 712 9.55 -20.43 11.19
CA SER A 712 8.56 -20.66 10.12
C SER A 712 8.73 -22.02 9.46
N ASP A 713 9.94 -22.36 9.02
CA ASP A 713 10.17 -23.54 8.19
C ASP A 713 9.81 -24.85 8.91
N LYS A 714 10.08 -24.93 10.22
CA LYS A 714 9.78 -26.12 11.04
C LYS A 714 8.31 -26.24 11.36
N VAL A 715 7.67 -25.14 11.72
CA VAL A 715 6.23 -25.10 11.93
C VAL A 715 5.52 -25.54 10.64
N HIS A 716 5.99 -25.03 9.50
CA HIS A 716 5.48 -25.37 8.18
C HIS A 716 5.64 -26.83 7.82
N GLN A 717 6.84 -27.37 8.00
CA GLN A 717 7.08 -28.79 7.77
C GLN A 717 6.21 -29.68 8.64
N LYS A 718 6.00 -29.33 9.92
CA LYS A 718 5.30 -30.21 10.86
C LYS A 718 3.80 -30.28 10.62
N PHE A 719 3.13 -29.16 10.37
CA PHE A 719 1.70 -29.19 10.05
C PHE A 719 1.41 -29.89 8.70
N ASN A 720 2.32 -29.82 7.73
CA ASN A 720 2.20 -30.55 6.45
C ASN A 720 2.38 -32.08 6.56
N GLN A 721 2.90 -32.59 7.69
CA GLN A 721 3.10 -34.03 7.90
C GLN A 721 1.90 -34.71 8.58
N ASP A 722 1.11 -33.96 9.34
CA ASP A 722 -0.02 -34.47 10.14
C ASP A 722 -1.38 -34.32 9.41
N MET A 723 -1.41 -33.61 8.26
CA MET A 723 -2.53 -33.46 7.32
C MET A 723 -2.34 -34.37 6.11
#